data_AF-A0A6N7QC17-F1
#
_entry.id   AF-A0A6N7QC17-F1
#
_cell.length_a   1.000
_cell.length_b   1.000
_cell.length_c   1.000
_cell.angle_alpha   90.00
_cell.angle_beta   90.00
_cell.angle_gamma   90.00
#
_symmetry.space_group_name_H-M   'P 1'
#
loop_
_entity.id
_entity.type
_entity.pdbx_description
1 polymer ?
#
loop_
_entity_poly.entity_id
_entity_poly.type
_entity_poly.pdbx_seq_one_letter_code
_entity_poly.pdbx_strand_id
1 'polypeptide(L)'
;MAPMPEQNPLPFPDDAAAARAADAAPAPADASPADPGAASSSTAPSALPVAATTARQAKGPLWARLLGRLADPWLGLKIEPAEPGQYNDGRPVVYVLEDYGLSNALILDKACRESGLPSPLVPLPGDPLGRKRAYLALSRRSSNHALLPEQRGAKTHSDSLAKLLQAHRLRPDLDIHLVPVSIFVGRAPDKQSGWFAVLFSENWALVGSFRRLLGVLLNGRSTIVRFAPPVSMRQTVEEGLPPERTVRKLQRVLRTHFRRIREAVIGPDLSTRRLLVDQVLAAEPVREAIAAQAKRDNSKPVDAWRKAHAYAWEIAADYSSPVVRSASFLLTHVWNRIYAGVLVHHLDKLKDAAPGHEVIYVPSHRSHMDYLLLSYLLYERGIVPPHIVAGINLNLPVVGTLLRKGGAFFIRRSIKGNALYSAVLSEYVAQLVAGGYSIEYFVEGGRSRTGRLLQPKGGMIAMTLRAFLRQPRKPVLFQPIYVGYEKLMEGNSYLDELSGRPKEKESIWALLWGIPKVLKQNYGQVVVNFGEPIPLSQVLAQRAPEWDGQPLGEDEKPAWLNGTVDALAQQIQVHINAAADVNPVNLLALALLSTPKHAMGEADLIAQIELCKKLLAELPYSDRVTVTPHSPERIIAHAEEINVLTRTPHPLGDVLSVNGDNAVLLSYFRNNVLHLFTASSWVACCFQNNRRMSRAGLLRLGRTVYPFLQAELFLPWSEDQFAERIERTIEVFVREGLLLQLAEDDGSVLARNTGQTDEVFRLRAIGHSLQQAFERYYIAISVLVKNGPGKLGAGELESLCQQAAQRLSLLYAPAAPEFFDKTLFRGFIQKLRELKLVWPDENSKLVFDERLDAWAKDAKFILGRELRHTIERVSPEAAKVEEPPVPQD
;
A
#
# COMPACT_ATOMS: atom_id res chain seq x y z
N MET A 1 -33.30 0.18 18.51
CA MET A 1 -32.32 0.81 17.59
C MET A 1 -32.84 0.55 16.19
N ALA A 2 -33.19 1.60 15.44
CA ALA A 2 -33.72 1.44 14.07
C ALA A 2 -32.66 0.76 13.17
N PRO A 3 -33.06 -0.07 12.20
CA PRO A 3 -32.12 -0.60 11.21
C PRO A 3 -31.47 0.56 10.46
N MET A 4 -30.16 0.48 10.25
CA MET A 4 -29.42 1.44 9.44
C MET A 4 -29.98 1.46 8.01
N PRO A 5 -30.06 2.63 7.34
CA PRO A 5 -30.27 2.65 5.91
C PRO A 5 -29.07 1.97 5.23
N GLU A 6 -29.36 1.12 4.24
CA GLU A 6 -28.36 0.52 3.37
C GLU A 6 -27.45 1.62 2.83
N GLN A 7 -26.14 1.43 2.97
CA GLN A 7 -25.16 2.25 2.28
C GLN A 7 -25.45 2.12 0.78
N ASN A 8 -25.60 3.28 0.14
CA ASN A 8 -25.92 3.46 -1.27
C ASN A 8 -25.14 2.47 -2.14
N PRO A 9 -25.80 1.69 -3.02
CA PRO A 9 -25.08 0.82 -3.96
C PRO A 9 -24.16 1.68 -4.84
N LEU A 10 -22.94 1.18 -5.02
CA LEU A 10 -21.93 1.73 -5.91
C LEU A 10 -22.55 2.03 -7.29
N PRO A 11 -22.51 3.27 -7.81
CA PRO A 11 -23.03 3.56 -9.14
C PRO A 11 -21.92 3.29 -10.16
N PHE A 12 -21.84 2.06 -10.66
CA PHE A 12 -21.23 1.81 -11.97
C PHE A 12 -22.36 1.60 -12.98
N PRO A 13 -22.35 2.25 -14.14
CA PRO A 13 -23.24 1.88 -15.23
C PRO A 13 -22.80 0.50 -15.78
N ASP A 14 -23.77 -0.39 -15.93
CA ASP A 14 -23.58 -1.71 -16.55
C ASP A 14 -23.02 -1.57 -17.97
N ASP A 15 -21.92 -2.28 -18.26
CA ASP A 15 -21.33 -2.51 -19.58
C ASP A 15 -22.22 -3.40 -20.47
N ALA A 16 -23.50 -3.03 -20.62
CA ALA A 16 -24.46 -3.73 -21.47
C ALA A 16 -24.78 -2.99 -22.78
N ALA A 17 -24.21 -1.80 -23.00
CA ALA A 17 -24.55 -0.94 -24.14
C ALA A 17 -23.56 -0.99 -25.33
N ALA A 18 -22.39 -1.61 -25.22
CA ALA A 18 -21.38 -1.63 -26.28
C ALA A 18 -21.50 -2.80 -27.28
N ALA A 19 -22.41 -3.75 -27.06
CA ALA A 19 -22.52 -4.99 -27.86
C ALA A 19 -23.71 -5.04 -28.84
N ARG A 20 -24.39 -3.91 -29.13
CA ARG A 20 -25.64 -3.90 -29.93
C ARG A 20 -25.64 -3.03 -31.19
N ALA A 21 -24.47 -2.76 -31.77
CA ALA A 21 -24.42 -1.98 -33.02
C ALA A 21 -23.34 -2.52 -33.98
N ALA A 22 -23.48 -3.77 -34.42
CA ALA A 22 -22.79 -4.28 -35.60
C ALA A 22 -23.45 -5.58 -36.07
N ASP A 23 -24.58 -5.49 -36.77
CA ASP A 23 -25.01 -6.57 -37.67
C ASP A 23 -26.06 -6.04 -38.66
N ALA A 24 -25.62 -5.80 -39.90
CA ALA A 24 -26.49 -5.55 -41.04
C ALA A 24 -25.81 -5.99 -42.36
N ALA A 25 -26.05 -7.27 -42.73
CA ALA A 25 -26.19 -7.83 -44.08
C ALA A 25 -24.97 -7.88 -45.05
N PRO A 26 -25.04 -8.64 -46.18
CA PRO A 26 -25.36 -10.07 -46.32
C PRO A 26 -24.31 -10.85 -47.17
N ALA A 27 -24.44 -12.17 -47.22
CA ALA A 27 -23.64 -13.12 -48.02
C ALA A 27 -23.77 -12.92 -49.56
N PRO A 28 -22.90 -13.58 -50.36
CA PRO A 28 -23.41 -14.66 -51.20
C PRO A 28 -22.50 -15.90 -51.32
N ALA A 29 -23.08 -16.93 -51.95
CA ALA A 29 -22.65 -18.32 -52.10
C ALA A 29 -21.80 -18.60 -53.34
N ASP A 30 -21.06 -19.72 -53.34
CA ASP A 30 -20.90 -20.74 -54.42
C ASP A 30 -19.83 -21.76 -53.99
N ALA A 31 -20.13 -23.05 -53.82
CA ALA A 31 -20.29 -24.14 -54.81
C ALA A 31 -18.97 -24.93 -55.06
N SER A 32 -19.06 -26.26 -54.87
CA SER A 32 -17.98 -27.28 -54.90
C SER A 32 -17.48 -27.59 -56.32
N PRO A 33 -16.42 -28.44 -56.51
CA PRO A 33 -16.69 -29.88 -56.63
C PRO A 33 -15.57 -30.89 -56.20
N ALA A 34 -16.04 -32.08 -55.80
CA ALA A 34 -15.60 -33.45 -56.15
C ALA A 34 -14.28 -34.12 -55.62
N ASP A 35 -14.55 -35.25 -54.93
CA ASP A 35 -13.80 -36.47 -54.50
C ASP A 35 -13.14 -37.28 -55.66
N PRO A 36 -12.37 -38.41 -55.49
CA PRO A 36 -12.55 -39.49 -54.49
C PRO A 36 -11.29 -40.27 -53.98
N GLY A 37 -11.45 -41.15 -52.97
CA GLY A 37 -10.66 -42.40 -52.89
C GLY A 37 -10.26 -43.03 -51.53
N ALA A 38 -11.22 -43.68 -50.87
CA ALA A 38 -11.18 -45.01 -50.20
C ALA A 38 -10.07 -45.49 -49.19
N ALA A 39 -10.61 -46.07 -48.10
CA ALA A 39 -10.11 -47.18 -47.23
C ALA A 39 -8.99 -46.87 -46.22
N SER A 40 -8.99 -47.30 -44.95
CA SER A 40 -9.71 -48.37 -44.24
C SER A 40 -9.75 -48.11 -42.72
N SER A 41 -10.80 -48.63 -42.09
CA SER A 41 -11.19 -48.60 -40.68
C SER A 41 -10.29 -49.33 -39.66
N SER A 42 -10.18 -48.82 -38.43
CA SER A 42 -10.37 -49.66 -37.22
C SER A 42 -10.85 -48.83 -36.01
N THR A 43 -12.06 -49.18 -35.61
CA THR A 43 -12.88 -48.84 -34.43
C THR A 43 -12.16 -48.81 -33.08
N ALA A 44 -12.40 -47.76 -32.28
CA ALA A 44 -12.30 -47.78 -30.81
C ALA A 44 -13.71 -47.77 -30.21
N PRO A 45 -14.00 -48.52 -29.13
CA PRO A 45 -15.36 -48.76 -28.68
C PRO A 45 -15.94 -47.58 -27.91
N SER A 46 -17.18 -47.22 -28.25
CA SER A 46 -18.02 -46.30 -27.49
C SER A 46 -18.30 -46.85 -26.09
N ALA A 47 -17.87 -46.14 -25.06
CA ALA A 47 -18.36 -46.37 -23.70
C ALA A 47 -19.78 -45.81 -23.56
N LEU A 48 -20.72 -46.69 -23.21
CA LEU A 48 -22.11 -46.36 -22.90
C LEU A 48 -22.20 -45.36 -21.73
N PRO A 49 -23.20 -44.45 -21.71
CA PRO A 49 -23.43 -43.58 -20.56
C PRO A 49 -23.98 -44.41 -19.40
N VAL A 50 -23.21 -44.53 -18.32
CA VAL A 50 -23.70 -45.11 -17.07
C VAL A 50 -24.74 -44.15 -16.49
N ALA A 51 -25.99 -44.60 -16.44
CA ALA A 51 -27.11 -43.90 -15.85
C ALA A 51 -26.76 -43.43 -14.43
N ALA A 52 -26.89 -42.13 -14.18
CA ALA A 52 -26.82 -41.54 -12.85
C ALA A 52 -27.99 -42.08 -12.01
N THR A 53 -27.77 -43.17 -11.28
CA THR A 53 -28.65 -43.57 -10.20
C THR A 53 -28.61 -42.48 -9.13
N THR A 54 -29.70 -41.72 -9.02
CA THR A 54 -30.00 -40.83 -7.89
C THR A 54 -30.03 -41.66 -6.62
N ALA A 55 -28.88 -41.76 -5.94
CA ALA A 55 -28.78 -42.37 -4.63
C ALA A 55 -29.67 -41.58 -3.67
N ARG A 56 -30.72 -42.23 -3.14
CA ARG A 56 -31.50 -41.74 -1.98
C ARG A 56 -30.51 -41.19 -0.94
N GLN A 57 -30.54 -39.89 -0.66
CA GLN A 57 -29.71 -39.28 0.37
C GLN A 57 -29.95 -40.02 1.70
N ALA A 58 -28.98 -40.84 2.11
CA ALA A 58 -29.05 -41.55 3.38
C ALA A 58 -29.17 -40.50 4.50
N LYS A 59 -30.16 -40.68 5.38
CA LYS A 59 -30.45 -39.71 6.44
C LYS A 59 -29.32 -39.74 7.47
N GLY A 60 -28.66 -38.60 7.70
CA GLY A 60 -27.65 -38.45 8.74
C GLY A 60 -28.17 -38.81 10.15
N PRO A 61 -27.27 -39.06 11.11
CA PRO A 61 -27.64 -39.56 12.43
C PRO A 61 -28.53 -38.58 13.22
N LEU A 62 -29.50 -39.11 13.97
CA LEU A 62 -30.52 -38.31 14.67
C LEU A 62 -29.95 -37.25 15.64
N TRP A 63 -28.87 -37.58 16.36
CA TRP A 63 -28.21 -36.64 17.26
C TRP A 63 -27.65 -35.43 16.52
N ALA A 64 -27.15 -35.61 15.29
CA ALA A 64 -26.61 -34.52 14.49
C ALA A 64 -27.71 -33.62 13.95
N ARG A 65 -28.89 -34.18 13.64
CA ARG A 65 -30.07 -33.40 13.24
C ARG A 65 -30.61 -32.57 14.40
N LEU A 66 -30.59 -33.12 15.61
CA LEU A 66 -31.02 -32.39 16.82
C LEU A 66 -30.04 -31.26 17.18
N LEU A 67 -28.75 -31.57 17.28
CA LEU A 67 -27.71 -30.57 17.59
C LEU A 67 -27.54 -29.55 16.45
N GLY A 68 -27.68 -29.98 15.21
CA GLY A 68 -27.70 -29.11 14.03
C GLY A 68 -28.87 -28.11 14.11
N ARG A 69 -30.09 -28.57 14.39
CA ARG A 69 -31.25 -27.67 14.57
C ARG A 69 -31.06 -26.65 15.70
N LEU A 70 -30.36 -27.02 16.78
CA LEU A 70 -30.06 -26.11 17.87
C LEU A 70 -28.93 -25.10 17.53
N ALA A 71 -27.93 -25.53 16.75
CA ALA A 71 -26.80 -24.69 16.38
C ALA A 71 -27.05 -23.82 15.14
N ASP A 72 -27.92 -24.26 14.22
CA ASP A 72 -28.21 -23.63 12.92
C ASP A 72 -28.60 -22.13 13.06
N PRO A 73 -29.42 -21.68 14.03
CA PRO A 73 -29.75 -20.26 14.22
C PRO A 73 -28.56 -19.38 14.64
N TRP A 74 -27.53 -20.00 15.23
CA TRP A 74 -26.34 -19.33 15.78
C TRP A 74 -25.13 -19.44 14.86
N LEU A 75 -25.22 -20.21 13.77
CA LEU A 75 -24.18 -20.41 12.79
C LEU A 75 -24.49 -19.64 11.51
N GLY A 76 -23.67 -18.67 11.15
CA GLY A 76 -23.72 -17.96 9.87
C GLY A 76 -22.47 -18.35 9.10
N LEU A 77 -22.65 -18.98 7.94
CA LEU A 77 -21.54 -19.52 7.16
C LEU A 77 -21.30 -18.66 5.92
N LYS A 78 -20.04 -18.26 5.70
CA LYS A 78 -19.55 -17.77 4.42
C LYS A 78 -18.74 -18.90 3.78
N ILE A 79 -19.19 -19.37 2.62
CA ILE A 79 -18.60 -20.53 1.95
C ILE A 79 -17.68 -20.05 0.82
N GLU A 80 -16.46 -20.57 0.78
CA GLU A 80 -15.47 -20.28 -0.26
C GLU A 80 -14.98 -21.58 -0.93
N PRO A 81 -14.90 -21.67 -2.27
CA PRO A 81 -15.45 -20.70 -3.24
C PRO A 81 -16.98 -20.66 -3.18
N ALA A 82 -17.62 -19.66 -3.82
CA ALA A 82 -19.08 -19.52 -3.86
C ALA A 82 -19.77 -20.78 -4.41
N GLU A 83 -19.12 -21.46 -5.36
CA GLU A 83 -19.54 -22.75 -5.91
C GLU A 83 -18.51 -23.85 -5.60
N PRO A 84 -18.54 -24.45 -4.39
CA PRO A 84 -17.59 -25.52 -4.05
C PRO A 84 -17.86 -26.81 -4.84
N GLY A 85 -19.02 -26.92 -5.49
CA GLY A 85 -19.41 -28.02 -6.38
C GLY A 85 -18.67 -28.06 -7.72
N GLN A 86 -17.90 -27.02 -8.09
CA GLN A 86 -17.11 -27.01 -9.34
C GLN A 86 -16.11 -28.17 -9.45
N TYR A 87 -15.78 -28.83 -8.33
CA TYR A 87 -14.88 -29.97 -8.28
C TYR A 87 -15.60 -31.33 -8.16
N ASN A 88 -16.93 -31.36 -8.30
CA ASN A 88 -17.73 -32.57 -8.19
C ASN A 88 -17.83 -33.26 -9.56
N ASP A 89 -16.97 -34.25 -9.79
CA ASP A 89 -16.93 -35.09 -11.00
C ASP A 89 -17.71 -36.41 -10.85
N GLY A 90 -18.58 -36.51 -9.83
CA GLY A 90 -19.37 -37.72 -9.54
C GLY A 90 -18.65 -38.78 -8.71
N ARG A 91 -17.37 -38.60 -8.38
CA ARG A 91 -16.60 -39.53 -7.54
C ARG A 91 -16.96 -39.40 -6.05
N PRO A 92 -16.78 -40.48 -5.26
CA PRO A 92 -16.93 -40.42 -3.80
C PRO A 92 -15.96 -39.41 -3.16
N VAL A 93 -16.50 -38.54 -2.30
CA VAL A 93 -15.72 -37.49 -1.61
C VAL A 93 -15.52 -37.86 -0.14
N VAL A 94 -14.29 -37.69 0.36
CA VAL A 94 -13.97 -37.68 1.79
C VAL A 94 -13.42 -36.32 2.19
N TYR A 95 -14.06 -35.68 3.16
CA TYR A 95 -13.63 -34.38 3.67
C TYR A 95 -12.50 -34.54 4.69
N VAL A 96 -11.46 -33.74 4.56
CA VAL A 96 -10.32 -33.71 5.48
C VAL A 96 -10.38 -32.42 6.31
N LEU A 97 -10.32 -32.55 7.63
CA LEU A 97 -10.24 -31.43 8.57
C LEU A 97 -8.86 -31.36 9.25
N GLU A 98 -8.49 -30.19 9.77
CA GLU A 98 -7.27 -30.06 10.59
C GLU A 98 -7.44 -30.78 11.93
N ASP A 99 -8.54 -30.52 12.63
CA ASP A 99 -8.82 -31.03 13.98
C ASP A 99 -10.16 -31.76 14.14
N TYR A 100 -10.16 -32.80 14.98
CA TYR A 100 -11.40 -33.44 15.43
C TYR A 100 -12.17 -32.55 16.42
N GLY A 101 -13.40 -32.22 16.06
CA GLY A 101 -14.34 -31.53 16.94
C GLY A 101 -15.79 -31.78 16.50
N LEU A 102 -16.70 -31.89 17.48
CA LEU A 102 -18.14 -32.03 17.19
C LEU A 102 -18.70 -30.76 16.53
N SER A 103 -18.20 -29.59 16.94
CA SER A 103 -18.49 -28.29 16.29
C SER A 103 -18.08 -28.29 14.82
N ASN A 104 -16.85 -28.72 14.51
CA ASN A 104 -16.33 -28.75 13.13
C ASN A 104 -17.14 -29.70 12.25
N ALA A 105 -17.59 -30.84 12.80
CA ALA A 105 -18.45 -31.78 12.07
C ALA A 105 -19.84 -31.20 11.77
N LEU A 106 -20.44 -30.47 12.71
CA LEU A 106 -21.74 -29.81 12.50
C LEU A 106 -21.62 -28.62 11.52
N ILE A 107 -20.55 -27.83 11.63
CA ILE A 107 -20.27 -26.72 10.70
C ILE A 107 -20.07 -27.26 9.28
N LEU A 108 -19.27 -28.33 9.13
CA LEU A 108 -19.04 -28.98 7.84
C LEU A 108 -20.35 -29.56 7.27
N ASP A 109 -21.16 -30.22 8.08
CA ASP A 109 -22.45 -30.77 7.64
C ASP A 109 -23.42 -29.67 7.19
N LYS A 110 -23.47 -28.55 7.92
CA LYS A 110 -24.24 -27.37 7.52
C LYS A 110 -23.73 -26.77 6.20
N ALA A 111 -22.41 -26.60 6.06
CA ALA A 111 -21.80 -26.07 4.84
C ALA A 111 -22.11 -26.98 3.62
N CYS A 112 -21.98 -28.29 3.77
CA CYS A 112 -22.34 -29.24 2.71
C CYS A 112 -23.83 -29.13 2.34
N ARG A 113 -24.73 -28.97 3.33
CA ARG A 113 -26.17 -28.77 3.07
C ARG A 113 -26.45 -27.47 2.30
N GLU A 114 -25.83 -26.36 2.69
CA GLU A 114 -26.01 -25.05 2.03
C GLU A 114 -25.43 -25.03 0.61
N SER A 115 -24.38 -25.82 0.35
CA SER A 115 -23.75 -25.92 -0.97
C SER A 115 -24.22 -27.11 -1.83
N GLY A 116 -25.22 -27.88 -1.38
CA GLY A 116 -25.72 -29.05 -2.13
C GLY A 116 -24.74 -30.23 -2.25
N LEU A 117 -23.70 -30.28 -1.40
CA LEU A 117 -22.69 -31.34 -1.39
C LEU A 117 -23.12 -32.55 -0.52
N PRO A 118 -22.57 -33.76 -0.74
CA PRO A 118 -22.84 -34.92 0.09
C PRO A 118 -22.55 -34.67 1.59
N SER A 119 -23.42 -35.17 2.47
CA SER A 119 -23.22 -34.98 3.92
C SER A 119 -21.96 -35.74 4.40
N PRO A 120 -21.07 -35.08 5.16
CA PRO A 120 -19.89 -35.71 5.75
C PRO A 120 -20.25 -36.76 6.82
N LEU A 121 -21.48 -36.72 7.35
CA LEU A 121 -21.96 -37.61 8.41
C LEU A 121 -22.56 -38.91 7.88
N VAL A 122 -22.64 -39.05 6.56
CA VAL A 122 -23.09 -40.26 5.88
C VAL A 122 -21.84 -41.06 5.45
N PRO A 123 -21.77 -42.38 5.70
CA PRO A 123 -20.66 -43.19 5.22
C PRO A 123 -20.69 -43.36 3.70
N LEU A 124 -19.50 -43.47 3.11
CA LEU A 124 -19.36 -43.93 1.72
C LEU A 124 -19.71 -45.42 1.59
N PRO A 125 -20.10 -45.90 0.40
CA PRO A 125 -20.32 -47.32 0.14
C PRO A 125 -19.13 -48.18 0.57
N GLY A 126 -19.39 -49.17 1.44
CA GLY A 126 -18.35 -50.05 2.00
C GLY A 126 -17.50 -49.45 3.13
N ASP A 127 -17.88 -48.30 3.71
CA ASP A 127 -17.25 -47.62 4.86
C ASP A 127 -15.71 -47.75 4.90
N PRO A 128 -14.97 -47.22 3.90
CA PRO A 128 -13.53 -47.40 3.79
C PRO A 128 -12.74 -46.78 4.95
N LEU A 129 -13.38 -45.90 5.74
CA LEU A 129 -12.81 -45.30 6.94
C LEU A 129 -13.08 -46.12 8.21
N GLY A 130 -14.04 -47.05 8.17
CA GLY A 130 -14.49 -47.86 9.31
C GLY A 130 -15.06 -47.03 10.46
N ARG A 131 -15.69 -45.89 10.14
CA ARG A 131 -16.18 -44.91 11.12
C ARG A 131 -17.59 -44.42 10.86
N LYS A 132 -18.32 -45.05 9.93
CA LYS A 132 -19.69 -44.70 9.56
C LYS A 132 -19.87 -43.22 9.20
N ARG A 133 -18.88 -42.62 8.54
CA ARG A 133 -18.83 -41.19 8.15
C ARG A 133 -17.87 -40.96 6.99
N ALA A 134 -18.03 -39.87 6.25
CA ALA A 134 -17.19 -39.48 5.09
C ALA A 134 -16.23 -38.32 5.40
N TYR A 135 -15.77 -38.18 6.65
CA TYR A 135 -14.72 -37.20 6.99
C TYR A 135 -13.66 -37.76 7.95
N LEU A 136 -12.45 -37.21 7.83
CA LEU A 136 -11.31 -37.49 8.71
C LEU A 136 -10.65 -36.19 9.16
N ALA A 137 -9.86 -36.25 10.24
CA ALA A 137 -9.00 -35.13 10.63
C ALA A 137 -7.53 -35.56 10.74
N LEU A 138 -6.63 -34.59 10.55
CA LEU A 138 -5.18 -34.80 10.58
C LEU A 138 -4.60 -34.84 11.99
N SER A 139 -5.22 -34.17 12.95
CA SER A 139 -4.75 -34.15 14.34
C SER A 139 -5.09 -35.43 15.11
N ARG A 140 -4.27 -35.72 16.13
CA ARG A 140 -4.48 -36.85 17.02
C ARG A 140 -5.77 -36.61 17.81
N ARG A 141 -6.65 -37.61 17.87
CA ARG A 141 -7.67 -37.64 18.92
C ARG A 141 -6.90 -37.81 20.23
N SER A 142 -6.75 -36.75 21.03
CA SER A 142 -6.25 -36.91 22.39
C SER A 142 -7.24 -37.81 23.11
N SER A 143 -6.89 -39.09 23.28
CA SER A 143 -7.68 -40.06 23.99
C SER A 143 -7.52 -39.83 25.49
N ASN A 144 -7.97 -38.68 25.99
CA ASN A 144 -8.09 -38.42 27.42
C ASN A 144 -9.29 -39.16 28.07
N HIS A 145 -10.01 -39.98 27.30
CA HIS A 145 -11.15 -40.78 27.77
C HIS A 145 -11.07 -42.26 27.32
N ALA A 146 -9.88 -42.86 27.29
CA ALA A 146 -9.75 -44.32 27.22
C ALA A 146 -9.51 -44.86 28.64
N LEU A 147 -10.52 -45.52 29.22
CA LEU A 147 -10.47 -46.15 30.55
C LEU A 147 -9.65 -47.45 30.59
N LEU A 148 -9.03 -47.87 29.47
CA LEU A 148 -8.28 -49.12 29.35
C LEU A 148 -6.82 -48.84 28.93
N PRO A 149 -5.81 -49.23 29.74
CA PRO A 149 -4.40 -48.89 29.52
C PRO A 149 -3.71 -49.56 28.31
N GLU A 150 -4.22 -50.69 27.81
CA GLU A 150 -3.50 -51.57 26.88
C GLU A 150 -3.49 -51.12 25.41
N GLN A 151 -4.22 -50.07 25.01
CA GLN A 151 -4.22 -49.58 23.62
C GLN A 151 -3.37 -48.32 23.39
N ARG A 152 -2.32 -48.10 24.21
CA ARG A 152 -1.32 -47.04 23.99
C ARG A 152 -0.22 -47.48 23.02
N GLY A 153 -0.61 -47.94 21.83
CA GLY A 153 0.32 -48.21 20.73
C GLY A 153 0.72 -46.91 20.03
N ALA A 154 2.02 -46.61 20.00
CA ALA A 154 2.62 -45.46 19.33
C ALA A 154 2.45 -45.55 17.79
N LYS A 155 1.34 -45.05 17.25
CA LYS A 155 1.18 -44.88 15.79
C LYS A 155 1.39 -43.43 15.40
N THR A 156 2.36 -43.19 14.53
CA THR A 156 2.82 -41.85 14.08
C THR A 156 1.87 -41.19 13.06
N HIS A 157 0.81 -41.87 12.62
CA HIS A 157 -0.08 -41.45 11.52
C HIS A 157 -1.57 -41.51 11.88
N SER A 158 -2.40 -40.74 11.16
CA SER A 158 -3.86 -40.83 11.31
C SER A 158 -4.36 -42.20 10.85
N ASP A 159 -4.79 -43.05 11.78
CA ASP A 159 -5.32 -44.39 11.50
C ASP A 159 -6.42 -44.39 10.42
N SER A 160 -7.19 -43.30 10.30
CA SER A 160 -8.28 -43.22 9.30
C SER A 160 -7.74 -43.00 7.88
N LEU A 161 -6.67 -42.22 7.72
CA LEU A 161 -6.01 -42.02 6.42
C LEU A 161 -5.30 -43.29 5.96
N ALA A 162 -4.68 -44.01 6.89
CA ALA A 162 -4.06 -45.31 6.61
C ALA A 162 -5.09 -46.36 6.14
N LYS A 163 -6.24 -46.45 6.82
CA LYS A 163 -7.35 -47.33 6.42
C LYS A 163 -7.90 -47.00 5.04
N LEU A 164 -8.06 -45.70 4.74
CA LEU A 164 -8.53 -45.25 3.43
C LEU A 164 -7.57 -45.65 2.31
N LEU A 165 -6.26 -45.44 2.51
CA LEU A 165 -5.22 -45.86 1.56
C LEU A 165 -5.17 -47.38 1.38
N GLN A 166 -5.34 -48.14 2.46
CA GLN A 166 -5.42 -49.60 2.39
C GLN A 166 -6.67 -50.06 1.62
N ALA A 167 -7.83 -49.43 1.87
CA ALA A 167 -9.07 -49.74 1.16
C ALA A 167 -8.97 -49.46 -0.34
N HIS A 168 -8.29 -48.37 -0.75
CA HIS A 168 -8.02 -48.06 -2.15
C HIS A 168 -7.04 -49.06 -2.79
N ARG A 169 -6.06 -49.60 -2.04
CA ARG A 169 -5.14 -50.63 -2.57
C ARG A 169 -5.83 -51.98 -2.77
N LEU A 170 -6.77 -52.33 -1.90
CA LEU A 170 -7.56 -53.56 -2.01
C LEU A 170 -8.66 -53.48 -3.07
N ARG A 171 -9.10 -52.26 -3.42
CA ARG A 171 -10.15 -51.97 -4.41
C ARG A 171 -9.69 -50.86 -5.35
N PRO A 172 -8.99 -51.20 -6.46
CA PRO A 172 -8.47 -50.21 -7.42
C PRO A 172 -9.56 -49.39 -8.13
N ASP A 173 -10.78 -49.91 -8.15
CA ASP A 173 -12.01 -49.26 -8.63
C ASP A 173 -12.49 -48.12 -7.70
N LEU A 174 -12.02 -48.07 -6.46
CA LEU A 174 -12.41 -47.09 -5.45
C LEU A 174 -11.62 -45.78 -5.59
N ASP A 175 -11.93 -44.96 -6.59
CA ASP A 175 -11.30 -43.64 -6.76
C ASP A 175 -11.98 -42.58 -5.88
N ILE A 176 -11.29 -42.13 -4.82
CA ILE A 176 -11.83 -41.20 -3.81
C ILE A 176 -11.13 -39.86 -3.88
N HIS A 177 -11.91 -38.78 -3.87
CA HIS A 177 -11.41 -37.42 -3.74
C HIS A 177 -11.28 -37.01 -2.28
N LEU A 178 -10.07 -36.65 -1.86
CA LEU A 178 -9.83 -36.01 -0.57
C LEU A 178 -10.02 -34.50 -0.71
N VAL A 179 -11.06 -33.94 -0.09
CA VAL A 179 -11.32 -32.50 -0.12
C VAL A 179 -10.89 -31.89 1.21
N PRO A 180 -9.78 -31.12 1.25
CA PRO A 180 -9.41 -30.37 2.46
C PRO A 180 -10.43 -29.27 2.74
N VAL A 181 -10.94 -29.21 3.97
CA VAL A 181 -11.89 -28.18 4.40
C VAL A 181 -11.35 -27.44 5.63
N SER A 182 -11.15 -26.14 5.46
CA SER A 182 -10.68 -25.24 6.51
C SER A 182 -11.88 -24.49 7.12
N ILE A 183 -12.00 -24.51 8.44
CA ILE A 183 -13.11 -23.88 9.18
C ILE A 183 -12.55 -22.79 10.10
N PHE A 184 -13.01 -21.56 9.93
CA PHE A 184 -12.60 -20.39 10.69
C PHE A 184 -13.80 -19.77 11.42
N VAL A 185 -13.92 -20.01 12.73
CA VAL A 185 -15.01 -19.47 13.56
C VAL A 185 -14.63 -18.10 14.12
N GLY A 186 -15.50 -17.09 13.97
CA GLY A 186 -15.29 -15.73 14.49
C GLY A 186 -14.50 -14.79 13.58
N ARG A 187 -14.48 -15.04 12.27
CA ARG A 187 -13.72 -14.28 11.26
C ARG A 187 -14.52 -13.93 9.99
N ALA A 188 -15.86 -13.96 10.02
CA ALA A 188 -16.61 -13.44 8.87
C ALA A 188 -16.40 -11.91 8.77
N PRO A 189 -16.05 -11.37 7.59
CA PRO A 189 -15.68 -9.97 7.42
C PRO A 189 -16.84 -8.97 7.54
N ASP A 190 -18.09 -9.45 7.60
CA ASP A 190 -19.21 -8.61 7.18
C ASP A 190 -20.26 -8.28 8.26
N LYS A 191 -20.14 -8.71 9.54
CA LYS A 191 -21.11 -8.31 10.59
C LYS A 191 -20.53 -8.15 12.00
N GLN A 192 -20.86 -7.01 12.61
CA GLN A 192 -20.54 -6.64 13.99
C GLN A 192 -21.24 -7.58 15.01
N SER A 193 -20.45 -8.26 15.85
CA SER A 193 -20.92 -8.88 17.10
C SER A 193 -20.50 -8.02 18.28
N GLY A 194 -21.46 -7.62 19.12
CA GLY A 194 -21.31 -6.60 20.15
C GLY A 194 -20.26 -6.87 21.25
N TRP A 195 -20.09 -5.84 22.10
CA TRP A 195 -19.06 -5.68 23.14
C TRP A 195 -18.80 -6.88 24.08
N PHE A 196 -19.75 -7.80 24.26
CA PHE A 196 -19.57 -8.98 25.11
C PHE A 196 -18.72 -10.12 24.48
N ALA A 197 -18.48 -10.10 23.17
CA ALA A 197 -17.60 -11.08 22.49
C ALA A 197 -16.10 -10.83 22.74
N VAL A 198 -15.75 -9.68 23.32
CA VAL A 198 -14.38 -9.17 23.55
C VAL A 198 -13.62 -9.94 24.64
N LEU A 199 -14.32 -10.57 25.58
CA LEU A 199 -13.70 -11.14 26.78
C LEU A 199 -13.29 -12.62 26.66
N PHE A 200 -13.59 -13.31 25.55
CA PHE A 200 -13.57 -14.79 25.53
C PHE A 200 -12.84 -15.48 24.38
N SER A 201 -12.07 -14.78 23.55
CA SER A 201 -11.14 -15.39 22.59
C SER A 201 -9.74 -14.94 22.98
N GLU A 202 -8.79 -15.76 23.44
CA GLU A 202 -7.76 -16.39 22.58
C GLU A 202 -6.60 -16.92 23.45
N ASN A 203 -6.90 -17.78 24.42
CA ASN A 203 -5.88 -18.63 25.07
C ASN A 203 -6.40 -20.06 25.27
N TRP A 204 -6.72 -20.74 24.17
CA TRP A 204 -7.60 -21.92 24.24
C TRP A 204 -6.99 -23.17 23.57
N ALA A 205 -5.68 -23.35 23.76
CA ALA A 205 -5.01 -24.62 23.49
C ALA A 205 -5.10 -25.62 24.67
N LEU A 206 -5.64 -25.24 25.85
CA LEU A 206 -5.53 -26.06 27.06
C LEU A 206 -6.80 -26.36 27.87
N VAL A 207 -8.04 -25.99 27.48
CA VAL A 207 -9.25 -26.36 28.28
C VAL A 207 -10.54 -26.63 27.46
N GLY A 208 -11.04 -27.88 27.52
CA GLY A 208 -12.46 -28.32 27.61
C GLY A 208 -13.49 -28.14 26.45
N SER A 209 -14.39 -29.14 26.29
CA SER A 209 -15.49 -29.19 25.30
C SER A 209 -16.60 -28.15 25.50
N PHE A 210 -16.90 -27.76 26.75
CA PHE A 210 -17.95 -26.81 27.12
C PHE A 210 -17.67 -25.40 26.58
N ARG A 211 -16.39 -25.04 26.55
CA ARG A 211 -15.89 -23.74 26.15
C ARG A 211 -16.01 -23.55 24.62
N ARG A 212 -15.70 -24.59 23.81
CA ARG A 212 -15.94 -24.59 22.35
C ARG A 212 -17.40 -24.38 21.97
N LEU A 213 -18.34 -24.92 22.76
CA LEU A 213 -19.77 -24.70 22.57
C LEU A 213 -20.11 -23.20 22.74
N LEU A 214 -19.53 -22.54 23.75
CA LEU A 214 -19.71 -21.11 24.00
C LEU A 214 -19.15 -20.23 22.88
N GLY A 215 -18.00 -20.61 22.31
CA GLY A 215 -17.40 -19.91 21.16
C GLY A 215 -18.26 -19.97 19.90
N VAL A 216 -18.91 -21.11 19.64
CA VAL A 216 -19.89 -21.26 18.55
C VAL A 216 -21.17 -20.45 18.85
N LEU A 217 -21.62 -20.38 20.10
CA LEU A 217 -22.79 -19.58 20.48
C LEU A 217 -22.55 -18.07 20.35
N LEU A 218 -21.33 -17.59 20.68
CA LEU A 218 -21.00 -16.15 20.66
C LEU A 218 -20.53 -15.66 19.28
N ASN A 219 -19.71 -16.45 18.59
CA ASN A 219 -19.03 -16.05 17.34
C ASN A 219 -19.40 -16.93 16.13
N GLY A 220 -20.34 -17.88 16.28
CA GLY A 220 -20.72 -18.81 15.21
C GLY A 220 -21.38 -18.12 14.01
N ARG A 221 -21.98 -16.94 14.20
CA ARG A 221 -22.60 -16.14 13.13
C ARG A 221 -21.59 -15.61 12.11
N SER A 222 -20.30 -15.61 12.46
CA SER A 222 -19.22 -15.14 11.63
C SER A 222 -18.21 -16.27 11.32
N THR A 223 -18.69 -17.37 10.73
CA THR A 223 -17.86 -18.54 10.40
C THR A 223 -17.57 -18.60 8.90
N ILE A 224 -16.29 -18.74 8.51
CA ILE A 224 -15.88 -19.01 7.13
C ILE A 224 -15.58 -20.51 6.97
N VAL A 225 -16.11 -21.13 5.92
CA VAL A 225 -15.82 -22.52 5.55
C VAL A 225 -15.23 -22.53 4.14
N ARG A 226 -13.99 -22.98 4.02
CA ARG A 226 -13.28 -23.01 2.74
C ARG A 226 -13.03 -24.43 2.26
N PHE A 227 -13.59 -24.79 1.12
CA PHE A 227 -13.34 -26.04 0.41
C PHE A 227 -12.17 -25.85 -0.55
N ALA A 228 -11.13 -26.67 -0.38
CA ALA A 228 -9.96 -26.65 -1.26
C ALA A 228 -10.12 -27.63 -2.44
N PRO A 229 -9.34 -27.47 -3.53
CA PRO A 229 -9.32 -28.43 -4.63
C PRO A 229 -9.09 -29.86 -4.14
N PRO A 230 -9.79 -30.86 -4.70
CA PRO A 230 -9.65 -32.26 -4.29
C PRO A 230 -8.25 -32.78 -4.61
N VAL A 231 -7.70 -33.59 -3.71
CA VAL A 231 -6.47 -34.34 -3.91
C VAL A 231 -6.85 -35.75 -4.36
N SER A 232 -6.40 -36.15 -5.55
CA SER A 232 -6.62 -37.50 -6.07
C SER A 232 -5.75 -38.53 -5.33
N MET A 233 -6.40 -39.58 -4.84
CA MET A 233 -5.73 -40.68 -4.14
C MET A 233 -4.95 -41.58 -5.10
N ARG A 234 -5.51 -41.83 -6.29
CA ARG A 234 -4.91 -42.70 -7.31
C ARG A 234 -3.51 -42.24 -7.70
N GLN A 235 -3.36 -40.95 -8.02
CA GLN A 235 -2.07 -40.34 -8.36
C GLN A 235 -1.01 -40.52 -7.27
N THR A 236 -1.41 -40.50 -5.98
CA THR A 236 -0.49 -40.65 -4.86
C THR A 236 -0.08 -42.12 -4.63
N VAL A 237 -0.96 -43.08 -4.94
CA VAL A 237 -0.71 -44.52 -4.78
C VAL A 237 0.08 -45.10 -5.94
N GLU A 238 -0.13 -44.59 -7.16
CA GLU A 238 0.58 -45.01 -8.39
C GLU A 238 2.08 -44.71 -8.37
N GLU A 239 2.55 -43.84 -7.48
CA GLU A 239 3.99 -43.58 -7.25
C GLU A 239 4.77 -44.81 -6.71
N GLY A 240 4.11 -45.91 -6.36
CA GLY A 240 4.75 -47.16 -5.95
C GLY A 240 5.44 -47.12 -4.58
N LEU A 241 5.20 -46.09 -3.77
CA LEU A 241 5.84 -45.95 -2.46
C LEU A 241 5.32 -46.99 -1.43
N PRO A 242 6.17 -47.40 -0.47
CA PRO A 242 5.73 -48.21 0.67
C PRO A 242 4.51 -47.58 1.39
N PRO A 243 3.58 -48.39 1.93
CA PRO A 243 2.33 -47.89 2.51
C PRO A 243 2.54 -46.77 3.55
N GLU A 244 3.50 -46.96 4.46
CA GLU A 244 3.78 -45.97 5.50
C GLU A 244 4.35 -44.65 4.94
N ARG A 245 5.19 -44.72 3.90
CA ARG A 245 5.74 -43.53 3.24
C ARG A 245 4.66 -42.77 2.47
N THR A 246 3.73 -43.49 1.85
CA THR A 246 2.56 -42.89 1.16
C THR A 246 1.69 -42.11 2.14
N VAL A 247 1.37 -42.70 3.30
CA VAL A 247 0.61 -42.03 4.37
C VAL A 247 1.36 -40.78 4.88
N ARG A 248 2.68 -40.89 5.12
CA ARG A 248 3.53 -39.77 5.56
C ARG A 248 3.54 -38.62 4.56
N LYS A 249 3.74 -38.92 3.28
CA LYS A 249 3.76 -37.93 2.19
C LYS A 249 2.44 -37.20 2.12
N LEU A 250 1.33 -37.93 2.03
CA LEU A 250 -0.01 -37.36 1.93
C LEU A 250 -0.37 -36.52 3.16
N GLN A 251 -0.03 -37.00 4.37
CA GLN A 251 -0.23 -36.25 5.61
C GLN A 251 0.62 -34.97 5.64
N ARG A 252 1.87 -35.00 5.15
CA ARG A 252 2.72 -33.81 5.05
C ARG A 252 2.15 -32.81 4.05
N VAL A 253 1.71 -33.25 2.88
CA VAL A 253 1.07 -32.41 1.86
C VAL A 253 -0.17 -31.72 2.43
N LEU A 254 -1.08 -32.49 3.04
CA LEU A 254 -2.30 -31.93 3.64
C LEU A 254 -1.98 -30.97 4.80
N ARG A 255 -1.02 -31.29 5.67
CA ARG A 255 -0.58 -30.38 6.75
C ARG A 255 0.03 -29.09 6.22
N THR A 256 0.87 -29.17 5.19
CA THR A 256 1.45 -27.99 4.54
C THR A 256 0.36 -27.15 3.87
N HIS A 257 -0.63 -27.79 3.26
CA HIS A 257 -1.79 -27.11 2.67
C HIS A 257 -2.60 -26.35 3.73
N PHE A 258 -3.02 -27.00 4.83
CA PHE A 258 -3.72 -26.33 5.93
C PHE A 258 -2.89 -25.20 6.53
N ARG A 259 -1.58 -25.40 6.70
CA ARG A 259 -0.68 -24.36 7.19
C ARG A 259 -0.64 -23.15 6.26
N ARG A 260 -0.51 -23.34 4.94
CA ARG A 260 -0.49 -22.24 3.97
C ARG A 260 -1.80 -21.45 3.96
N ILE A 261 -2.94 -22.14 3.99
CA ILE A 261 -4.25 -21.47 4.07
C ILE A 261 -4.37 -20.71 5.40
N ARG A 262 -3.95 -21.33 6.51
CA ARG A 262 -3.98 -20.68 7.81
C ARG A 262 -3.02 -19.50 7.90
N GLU A 263 -1.82 -19.58 7.33
CA GLU A 263 -0.89 -18.45 7.25
C GLU A 263 -1.46 -17.32 6.37
N ALA A 264 -2.12 -17.65 5.27
CA ALA A 264 -2.77 -16.66 4.40
C ALA A 264 -3.97 -15.96 5.07
N VAL A 265 -4.73 -16.68 5.91
CA VAL A 265 -5.94 -16.15 6.57
C VAL A 265 -5.63 -15.57 7.96
N ILE A 266 -4.87 -16.29 8.79
CA ILE A 266 -4.56 -16.01 10.21
C ILE A 266 -3.19 -15.39 10.43
N GLY A 267 -2.25 -15.52 9.50
CA GLY A 267 -0.84 -15.16 9.70
C GLY A 267 -0.05 -16.27 10.38
N PRO A 268 1.29 -16.17 10.43
CA PRO A 268 2.12 -17.11 11.20
C PRO A 268 1.78 -17.06 12.70
N ASP A 269 2.04 -18.16 13.41
CA ASP A 269 1.83 -18.22 14.86
C ASP A 269 2.68 -17.14 15.54
N LEU A 270 2.05 -16.23 16.28
CA LEU A 270 2.73 -15.08 16.88
C LEU A 270 3.52 -15.55 18.10
N SER A 271 4.84 -15.60 17.97
CA SER A 271 5.70 -15.87 19.12
C SER A 271 5.54 -14.75 20.15
N THR A 272 5.27 -15.12 21.41
CA THR A 272 5.19 -14.19 22.53
C THR A 272 6.42 -13.27 22.54
N ARG A 273 6.24 -11.99 22.86
CA ARG A 273 7.32 -10.98 22.97
C ARG A 273 8.59 -11.49 23.63
N ARG A 274 8.46 -12.27 24.71
CA ARG A 274 9.59 -12.89 25.43
C ARG A 274 10.40 -13.82 24.53
N LEU A 275 9.73 -14.71 23.79
CA LEU A 275 10.40 -15.66 22.89
C LEU A 275 11.16 -14.94 21.78
N LEU A 276 10.58 -13.88 21.21
CA LEU A 276 11.29 -13.05 20.21
C LEU A 276 12.52 -12.38 20.81
N VAL A 277 12.40 -11.81 22.00
CA VAL A 277 13.54 -11.17 22.69
C VAL A 277 14.64 -12.18 22.99
N ASP A 278 14.28 -13.36 23.49
CA ASP A 278 15.24 -14.42 23.79
C ASP A 278 15.95 -14.92 22.52
N GLN A 279 15.22 -15.07 21.41
CA GLN A 279 15.79 -15.44 20.11
C GLN A 279 16.77 -14.38 19.59
N VAL A 280 16.41 -13.10 19.69
CA VAL A 280 17.28 -11.99 19.28
C VAL A 280 18.58 -11.98 20.09
N LEU A 281 18.50 -12.15 21.42
CA LEU A 281 19.68 -12.16 22.28
C LEU A 281 20.56 -13.41 22.10
N ALA A 282 19.97 -14.51 21.63
CA ALA A 282 20.68 -15.75 21.33
C ALA A 282 21.39 -15.72 19.97
N ALA A 283 21.02 -14.81 19.08
CA ALA A 283 21.62 -14.71 17.74
C ALA A 283 23.09 -14.28 17.81
N GLU A 284 23.93 -14.92 16.99
CA GLU A 284 25.38 -14.68 16.99
C GLU A 284 25.76 -13.20 16.76
N PRO A 285 25.15 -12.46 15.80
CA PRO A 285 25.47 -11.06 15.59
C PRO A 285 25.25 -10.18 16.82
N VAL A 286 24.21 -10.50 17.60
CA VAL A 286 23.89 -9.77 18.83
C VAL A 286 24.86 -10.15 19.93
N ARG A 287 25.26 -11.42 20.03
CA ARG A 287 26.27 -11.88 20.99
C ARG A 287 27.64 -11.24 20.74
N GLU A 288 28.04 -11.15 19.48
CA GLU A 288 29.27 -10.45 19.06
C GLU A 288 29.21 -8.96 19.39
N ALA A 289 28.07 -8.30 19.08
CA ALA A 289 27.87 -6.89 19.42
C ALA A 289 27.89 -6.66 20.94
N ILE A 290 27.34 -7.57 21.75
CA ILE A 290 27.42 -7.54 23.22
C ILE A 290 28.88 -7.63 23.68
N ALA A 291 29.66 -8.56 23.12
CA ALA A 291 31.07 -8.73 23.46
C ALA A 291 31.90 -7.50 23.06
N ALA A 292 31.67 -6.94 21.87
CA ALA A 292 32.33 -5.74 21.38
C ALA A 292 31.99 -4.52 22.26
N GLN A 293 30.71 -4.36 22.65
CA GLN A 293 30.29 -3.28 23.54
C GLN A 293 30.93 -3.42 24.93
N ALA A 294 30.98 -4.64 25.49
CA ALA A 294 31.60 -4.90 26.78
C ALA A 294 33.09 -4.49 26.78
N LYS A 295 33.82 -4.85 25.71
CA LYS A 295 35.21 -4.45 25.49
C LYS A 295 35.35 -2.93 25.37
N ARG A 296 34.51 -2.28 24.55
CA ARG A 296 34.57 -0.83 24.29
C ARG A 296 34.31 0.01 25.55
N ASP A 297 33.33 -0.40 26.36
CA ASP A 297 32.93 0.33 27.57
C ASP A 297 33.75 -0.10 28.80
N ASN A 298 34.71 -1.03 28.66
CA ASN A 298 35.42 -1.68 29.77
C ASN A 298 34.48 -2.17 30.90
N SER A 299 33.36 -2.78 30.50
CA SER A 299 32.28 -3.21 31.39
C SER A 299 32.13 -4.73 31.43
N LYS A 300 31.46 -5.27 32.45
CA LYS A 300 31.24 -6.72 32.55
C LYS A 300 30.31 -7.17 31.41
N PRO A 301 30.52 -8.36 30.79
CA PRO A 301 29.65 -8.87 29.73
C PRO A 301 28.16 -8.92 30.12
N VAL A 302 27.87 -9.17 31.39
CA VAL A 302 26.50 -9.16 31.94
C VAL A 302 25.84 -7.80 31.82
N ASP A 303 26.57 -6.70 32.01
CA ASP A 303 26.01 -5.34 31.92
C ASP A 303 25.71 -4.98 30.46
N ALA A 304 26.58 -5.37 29.53
CA ALA A 304 26.32 -5.24 28.09
C ALA A 304 25.12 -6.11 27.65
N TRP A 305 24.99 -7.33 28.18
CA TRP A 305 23.82 -8.18 27.93
C TRP A 305 22.54 -7.55 28.48
N ARG A 306 22.55 -6.97 29.70
CA ARG A 306 21.39 -6.25 30.25
C ARG A 306 20.99 -5.05 29.39
N LYS A 307 21.97 -4.31 28.85
CA LYS A 307 21.72 -3.23 27.89
C LYS A 307 21.05 -3.77 26.62
N ALA A 308 21.56 -4.86 26.04
CA ALA A 308 20.98 -5.50 24.86
C ALA A 308 19.55 -6.01 25.13
N HIS A 309 19.32 -6.66 26.27
CA HIS A 309 17.99 -7.11 26.69
C HIS A 309 17.04 -5.93 26.86
N ALA A 310 17.48 -4.83 27.47
CA ALA A 310 16.68 -3.61 27.59
C ALA A 310 16.34 -3.03 26.20
N TYR A 311 17.27 -3.03 25.24
CA TYR A 311 17.01 -2.62 23.86
C TYR A 311 16.01 -3.55 23.16
N ALA A 312 16.20 -4.86 23.24
CA ALA A 312 15.31 -5.85 22.64
C ALA A 312 13.89 -5.72 23.22
N TRP A 313 13.79 -5.54 24.54
CA TRP A 313 12.51 -5.30 25.21
C TRP A 313 11.90 -3.95 24.80
N GLU A 314 12.68 -2.87 24.72
CA GLU A 314 12.22 -1.56 24.26
C GLU A 314 11.64 -1.62 22.83
N ILE A 315 12.29 -2.39 21.95
CA ILE A 315 11.88 -2.56 20.55
C ILE A 315 10.62 -3.41 20.47
N ALA A 316 10.65 -4.63 20.99
CA ALA A 316 9.68 -5.68 20.63
C ALA A 316 8.20 -5.31 20.86
N ALA A 317 7.37 -5.68 19.88
CA ALA A 317 5.91 -5.66 19.96
C ALA A 317 5.37 -6.72 20.92
N ASP A 318 4.11 -6.57 21.35
CA ASP A 318 3.41 -7.49 22.25
C ASP A 318 2.01 -7.82 21.71
N TYR A 319 1.95 -8.31 20.47
CA TYR A 319 0.68 -8.45 19.74
C TYR A 319 -0.40 -9.19 20.54
N SER A 320 -1.59 -8.62 20.58
CA SER A 320 -2.75 -9.16 21.29
C SER A 320 -3.99 -9.01 20.43
N SER A 321 -4.45 -10.12 19.84
CA SER A 321 -5.64 -10.13 18.99
C SER A 321 -6.93 -9.62 19.67
N PRO A 322 -7.18 -9.86 20.98
CA PRO A 322 -8.34 -9.28 21.67
C PRO A 322 -8.29 -7.75 21.75
N VAL A 323 -7.09 -7.20 21.93
CA VAL A 323 -6.89 -5.74 21.98
C VAL A 323 -7.06 -5.14 20.60
N VAL A 324 -6.52 -5.78 19.56
CA VAL A 324 -6.73 -5.37 18.16
C VAL A 324 -8.22 -5.37 17.82
N ARG A 325 -8.96 -6.43 18.17
CA ARG A 325 -10.41 -6.50 17.96
C ARG A 325 -11.15 -5.37 18.67
N SER A 326 -10.82 -5.14 19.94
CA SER A 326 -11.43 -4.05 20.73
C SER A 326 -11.15 -2.68 20.12
N ALA A 327 -9.91 -2.46 19.67
CA ALA A 327 -9.50 -1.23 19.02
C ALA A 327 -10.24 -1.03 17.69
N SER A 328 -10.45 -2.08 16.88
CA SER A 328 -11.18 -1.99 15.61
C SER A 328 -12.61 -1.47 15.77
N PHE A 329 -13.31 -1.90 16.82
CA PHE A 329 -14.67 -1.44 17.11
C PHE A 329 -14.69 0.05 17.47
N LEU A 330 -13.75 0.50 18.30
CA LEU A 330 -13.62 1.92 18.65
C LEU A 330 -13.26 2.75 17.41
N LEU A 331 -12.29 2.29 16.63
CA LEU A 331 -11.81 2.97 15.43
C LEU A 331 -12.90 3.07 14.36
N THR A 332 -13.74 2.05 14.18
CA THR A 332 -14.89 2.12 13.26
C THR A 332 -15.79 3.30 13.57
N HIS A 333 -16.07 3.55 14.85
CA HIS A 333 -16.88 4.70 15.24
C HIS A 333 -16.16 6.02 14.93
N VAL A 334 -14.87 6.11 15.24
CA VAL A 334 -14.03 7.29 14.94
C VAL A 334 -14.03 7.59 13.43
N TRP A 335 -13.79 6.58 12.60
CA TRP A 335 -13.69 6.72 11.15
C TRP A 335 -15.01 7.01 10.45
N ASN A 336 -16.14 6.57 10.99
CA ASN A 336 -17.46 6.85 10.41
C ASN A 336 -18.09 8.15 10.95
N ARG A 337 -17.60 8.67 12.07
CA ARG A 337 -18.17 9.85 12.72
C ARG A 337 -17.36 11.12 12.50
N ILE A 338 -16.02 11.03 12.50
CA ILE A 338 -15.12 12.14 12.17
C ILE A 338 -15.00 12.27 10.66
N TYR A 339 -14.73 11.15 10.01
CA TYR A 339 -14.71 11.03 8.56
C TYR A 339 -16.01 10.35 8.11
N ALA A 340 -16.45 10.58 6.89
CA ALA A 340 -17.63 9.91 6.31
C ALA A 340 -17.26 8.49 5.83
N GLY A 341 -16.45 7.76 6.60
CA GLY A 341 -15.93 6.44 6.28
C GLY A 341 -14.55 6.43 5.62
N VAL A 342 -14.04 5.22 5.36
CA VAL A 342 -12.77 4.95 4.66
C VAL A 342 -13.08 4.24 3.34
N LEU A 343 -12.79 4.90 2.23
CA LEU A 343 -12.86 4.31 0.89
C LEU A 343 -11.56 3.56 0.60
N VAL A 344 -11.68 2.38 -0.02
CA VAL A 344 -10.55 1.49 -0.29
C VAL A 344 -10.58 1.05 -1.73
N HIS A 345 -9.50 1.30 -2.46
CA HIS A 345 -9.37 0.88 -3.86
C HIS A 345 -8.17 -0.05 -4.06
N HIS A 346 -8.29 -0.95 -5.04
CA HIS A 346 -7.24 -1.87 -5.50
C HIS A 346 -6.74 -2.89 -4.47
N LEU A 347 -7.50 -3.12 -3.39
CA LEU A 347 -7.18 -4.13 -2.36
C LEU A 347 -7.24 -5.56 -2.91
N ASP A 348 -8.14 -5.81 -3.86
CA ASP A 348 -8.26 -7.04 -4.64
C ASP A 348 -6.93 -7.44 -5.29
N LYS A 349 -6.26 -6.50 -5.96
CA LYS A 349 -4.94 -6.74 -6.59
C LYS A 349 -3.88 -7.14 -5.56
N LEU A 350 -3.92 -6.61 -4.33
CA LEU A 350 -3.05 -7.08 -3.24
C LEU A 350 -3.42 -8.50 -2.80
N LYS A 351 -4.71 -8.82 -2.66
CA LYS A 351 -5.17 -10.16 -2.24
C LYS A 351 -4.74 -11.25 -3.23
N ASP A 352 -4.58 -10.90 -4.50
CA ASP A 352 -4.09 -11.81 -5.53
C ASP A 352 -2.56 -11.97 -5.51
N ALA A 353 -1.81 -10.89 -5.21
CA ALA A 353 -0.34 -10.90 -5.21
C ALA A 353 0.28 -11.39 -3.88
N ALA A 354 -0.36 -11.13 -2.74
CA ALA A 354 0.14 -11.44 -1.40
C ALA A 354 0.34 -12.94 -1.10
N PRO A 355 -0.47 -13.89 -1.60
CA PRO A 355 -0.31 -15.31 -1.29
C PRO A 355 1.10 -15.81 -1.63
N GLY A 356 1.75 -16.46 -0.65
CA GLY A 356 3.11 -16.95 -0.81
C GLY A 356 4.22 -15.93 -0.54
N HIS A 357 3.88 -14.65 -0.35
CA HIS A 357 4.84 -13.58 -0.07
C HIS A 357 4.81 -13.10 1.39
N GLU A 358 5.92 -12.52 1.84
CA GLU A 358 5.99 -11.69 3.05
C GLU A 358 5.71 -10.25 2.64
N VAL A 359 4.62 -9.69 3.15
CA VAL A 359 4.15 -8.38 2.72
C VAL A 359 4.74 -7.29 3.61
N ILE A 360 5.43 -6.34 2.99
CA ILE A 360 5.98 -5.15 3.62
C ILE A 360 5.17 -3.96 3.15
N TYR A 361 4.27 -3.50 4.00
CA TYR A 361 3.43 -2.33 3.73
C TYR A 361 4.25 -1.05 3.88
N VAL A 362 4.25 -0.24 2.83
CA VAL A 362 5.00 1.02 2.76
C VAL A 362 4.06 2.17 2.41
N PRO A 363 3.25 2.64 3.38
CA PRO A 363 2.32 3.75 3.17
C PRO A 363 3.03 5.11 3.15
N SER A 364 2.41 6.08 2.47
CA SER A 364 2.70 7.51 2.64
C SER A 364 2.40 7.97 4.07
N HIS A 365 3.15 8.95 4.60
CA HIS A 365 2.92 9.47 5.96
C HIS A 365 2.37 10.90 5.98
N ARG A 366 1.09 11.06 6.32
CA ARG A 366 0.35 12.32 6.25
C ARG A 366 -0.30 12.74 7.57
N SER A 367 -0.69 11.80 8.42
CA SER A 367 -1.35 12.08 9.72
C SER A 367 -0.88 11.12 10.81
N HIS A 368 -1.02 11.54 12.08
CA HIS A 368 -0.91 10.64 13.24
C HIS A 368 -1.98 9.55 13.25
N MET A 369 -3.05 9.70 12.45
CA MET A 369 -4.06 8.66 12.30
C MET A 369 -3.61 7.51 11.40
N ASP A 370 -2.58 7.69 10.55
CA ASP A 370 -2.11 6.67 9.60
C ASP A 370 -1.64 5.40 10.30
N TYR A 371 -1.00 5.54 11.47
CA TYR A 371 -0.53 4.41 12.30
C TYR A 371 -1.66 3.45 12.71
N LEU A 372 -2.90 3.92 12.75
CA LEU A 372 -4.07 3.13 13.12
C LEU A 372 -4.91 2.76 11.89
N LEU A 373 -4.86 3.57 10.84
CA LEU A 373 -5.69 3.44 9.65
C LEU A 373 -5.45 2.12 8.92
N LEU A 374 -4.20 1.80 8.55
CA LEU A 374 -3.92 0.60 7.76
C LEU A 374 -4.22 -0.67 8.55
N SER A 375 -3.78 -0.72 9.81
CA SER A 375 -4.07 -1.85 10.70
C SER A 375 -5.57 -2.06 10.92
N TYR A 376 -6.34 -0.99 11.09
CA TYR A 376 -7.80 -1.03 11.15
C TYR A 376 -8.40 -1.59 9.86
N LEU A 377 -8.02 -1.02 8.72
CA LEU A 377 -8.53 -1.39 7.40
C LEU A 377 -8.24 -2.86 7.08
N LEU A 378 -7.01 -3.31 7.31
CA LEU A 378 -6.64 -4.71 7.09
C LEU A 378 -7.46 -5.64 7.98
N TYR A 379 -7.62 -5.29 9.26
CA TYR A 379 -8.41 -6.08 10.20
C TYR A 379 -9.87 -6.23 9.77
N GLU A 380 -10.54 -5.12 9.43
CA GLU A 380 -11.93 -5.12 8.94
C GLU A 380 -12.09 -5.95 7.66
N ARG A 381 -11.05 -6.01 6.82
CA ARG A 381 -11.05 -6.79 5.58
C ARG A 381 -10.61 -8.25 5.76
N GLY A 382 -10.46 -8.71 7.01
CA GLY A 382 -10.09 -10.07 7.36
C GLY A 382 -8.60 -10.40 7.17
N ILE A 383 -7.76 -9.38 6.98
CA ILE A 383 -6.31 -9.49 6.82
C ILE A 383 -5.65 -9.20 8.18
N VAL A 384 -4.60 -9.95 8.50
CA VAL A 384 -3.87 -9.79 9.76
C VAL A 384 -3.13 -8.45 9.77
N PRO A 385 -3.30 -7.63 10.83
CA PRO A 385 -2.55 -6.39 10.96
C PRO A 385 -1.04 -6.64 11.04
N PRO A 386 -0.23 -5.78 10.42
CA PRO A 386 1.22 -5.93 10.38
C PRO A 386 1.88 -5.54 11.71
N HIS A 387 3.15 -5.90 11.86
CA HIS A 387 4.03 -5.32 12.86
C HIS A 387 4.46 -3.92 12.41
N ILE A 388 4.15 -2.91 13.20
CA ILE A 388 4.27 -1.50 12.78
C ILE A 388 5.54 -0.90 13.37
N VAL A 389 6.39 -0.31 12.53
CA VAL A 389 7.52 0.50 12.99
C VAL A 389 6.98 1.83 13.53
N ALA A 390 7.14 2.04 14.84
CA ALA A 390 6.74 3.27 15.51
C ALA A 390 7.95 4.02 16.08
N GLY A 391 7.92 5.35 16.05
CA GLY A 391 8.93 6.16 16.75
C GLY A 391 8.77 6.06 18.27
N ILE A 392 9.88 6.01 19.01
CA ILE A 392 9.87 5.93 20.49
C ILE A 392 9.15 7.09 21.17
N ASN A 393 9.02 8.24 20.50
CA ASN A 393 8.22 9.38 20.95
C ASN A 393 6.72 9.06 21.10
N LEU A 394 6.25 7.95 20.53
CA LEU A 394 4.86 7.48 20.64
C LEU A 394 4.66 6.52 21.82
N ASN A 395 5.72 6.10 22.50
CA ASN A 395 5.66 5.17 23.63
C ASN A 395 5.27 5.87 24.94
N LEU A 396 4.09 6.49 24.97
CA LEU A 396 3.53 7.13 26.16
C LEU A 396 2.90 6.09 27.12
N PRO A 397 2.77 6.38 28.42
CA PRO A 397 2.03 5.53 29.35
C PRO A 397 0.62 5.22 28.81
N VAL A 398 0.16 3.97 28.97
CA VAL A 398 -1.12 3.46 28.44
C VAL A 398 -1.17 3.35 26.90
N VAL A 399 -1.02 4.45 26.16
CA VAL A 399 -1.10 4.48 24.69
C VAL A 399 -0.03 3.61 24.06
N GLY A 400 1.23 3.72 24.50
CA GLY A 400 2.32 2.88 24.04
C GLY A 400 2.06 1.38 24.30
N THR A 401 1.39 1.04 25.41
CA THR A 401 1.01 -0.34 25.70
C THR A 401 -0.07 -0.84 24.74
N LEU A 402 -1.08 -0.01 24.45
CA LEU A 402 -2.12 -0.33 23.47
C LEU A 402 -1.51 -0.52 22.06
N LEU A 403 -0.61 0.37 21.64
CA LEU A 403 0.08 0.29 20.35
C LEU A 403 0.95 -0.96 20.27
N ARG A 404 1.72 -1.31 21.32
CA ARG A 404 2.49 -2.58 21.36
C ARG A 404 1.59 -3.79 21.18
N LYS A 405 0.43 -3.76 21.83
CA LYS A 405 -0.60 -4.79 21.70
C LYS A 405 -1.28 -4.82 20.33
N GLY A 406 -1.28 -3.69 19.62
CA GLY A 406 -1.68 -3.59 18.22
C GLY A 406 -0.65 -4.13 17.22
N GLY A 407 0.59 -4.44 17.66
CA GLY A 407 1.69 -4.87 16.79
C GLY A 407 2.81 -3.85 16.62
N ALA A 408 2.74 -2.68 17.26
CA ALA A 408 3.79 -1.67 17.14
C ALA A 408 5.09 -2.07 17.87
N PHE A 409 6.21 -1.99 17.18
CA PHE A 409 7.55 -2.07 17.75
C PHE A 409 8.26 -0.72 17.62
N PHE A 410 9.03 -0.34 18.64
CA PHE A 410 9.48 1.04 18.81
C PHE A 410 10.94 1.21 18.42
N ILE A 411 11.21 2.20 17.58
CA ILE A 411 12.57 2.56 17.14
C ILE A 411 12.96 3.96 17.62
N ARG A 412 14.25 4.13 17.91
CA ARG A 412 14.83 5.44 18.26
C ARG A 412 14.99 6.30 17.00
N ARG A 413 14.87 7.63 17.15
CA ARG A 413 15.04 8.60 16.05
C ARG A 413 16.44 8.58 15.44
N SER A 414 17.46 8.33 16.26
CA SER A 414 18.85 8.14 15.80
C SER A 414 19.36 6.79 16.27
N ILE A 415 19.79 6.00 15.29
CA ILE A 415 20.43 4.69 15.49
C ILE A 415 21.96 4.82 15.34
N LYS A 416 22.40 5.87 14.64
CA LYS A 416 23.80 6.13 14.30
C LYS A 416 24.62 6.34 15.58
N GLY A 417 25.75 5.63 15.68
CA GLY A 417 26.68 5.71 16.82
C GLY A 417 26.44 4.66 17.92
N ASN A 418 25.35 3.88 17.87
CA ASN A 418 25.11 2.77 18.79
C ASN A 418 25.08 1.43 18.04
N ALA A 419 26.24 0.78 17.95
CA ALA A 419 26.40 -0.50 17.24
C ALA A 419 25.56 -1.61 17.88
N LEU A 420 25.52 -1.69 19.22
CA LEU A 420 24.73 -2.68 19.93
C LEU A 420 23.23 -2.55 19.63
N TYR A 421 22.68 -1.33 19.70
CA TYR A 421 21.27 -1.10 19.36
C TYR A 421 20.98 -1.44 17.90
N SER A 422 21.88 -1.08 16.98
CA SER A 422 21.74 -1.39 15.55
C SER A 422 21.70 -2.89 15.29
N ALA A 423 22.56 -3.67 15.96
CA ALA A 423 22.58 -5.13 15.86
C ALA A 423 21.29 -5.76 16.40
N VAL A 424 20.85 -5.35 17.60
CA VAL A 424 19.59 -5.83 18.21
C VAL A 424 18.38 -5.52 17.32
N LEU A 425 18.29 -4.30 16.79
CA LEU A 425 17.17 -3.91 15.91
C LEU A 425 17.20 -4.66 14.58
N SER A 426 18.37 -4.79 13.95
CA SER A 426 18.51 -5.52 12.69
C SER A 426 18.14 -6.99 12.86
N GLU A 427 18.58 -7.62 13.95
CA GLU A 427 18.22 -9.00 14.28
C GLU A 427 16.72 -9.14 14.54
N TYR A 428 16.11 -8.23 15.31
CA TYR A 428 14.67 -8.25 15.56
C TYR A 428 13.86 -8.21 14.25
N VAL A 429 14.22 -7.30 13.33
CA VAL A 429 13.59 -7.23 11.99
C VAL A 429 13.83 -8.52 11.22
N ALA A 430 15.03 -9.09 11.29
CA ALA A 430 15.35 -10.33 10.59
C ALA A 430 14.58 -11.54 11.13
N GLN A 431 14.28 -11.60 12.43
CA GLN A 431 13.38 -12.61 13.00
C GLN A 431 11.94 -12.41 12.52
N LEU A 432 11.48 -11.15 12.37
CA LEU A 432 10.14 -10.87 11.85
C LEU A 432 9.99 -11.30 10.38
N VAL A 433 10.97 -10.95 9.54
CA VAL A 433 11.02 -11.36 8.13
C VAL A 433 11.12 -12.88 8.06
N ALA A 434 12.09 -13.52 8.71
CA ALA A 434 12.23 -14.98 8.71
C ALA A 434 11.01 -15.76 9.23
N GLY A 435 10.23 -15.15 10.14
CA GLY A 435 8.97 -15.70 10.66
C GLY A 435 7.77 -15.52 9.72
N GLY A 436 7.93 -14.79 8.62
CA GLY A 436 6.88 -14.50 7.65
C GLY A 436 5.84 -13.50 8.13
N TYR A 437 6.17 -12.67 9.13
CA TYR A 437 5.27 -11.64 9.64
C TYR A 437 5.20 -10.46 8.68
N SER A 438 3.99 -9.95 8.42
CA SER A 438 3.85 -8.69 7.68
C SER A 438 4.38 -7.52 8.51
N ILE A 439 5.05 -6.58 7.86
CA ILE A 439 5.65 -5.40 8.51
C ILE A 439 5.09 -4.15 7.84
N GLU A 440 4.88 -3.09 8.61
CA GLU A 440 4.48 -1.78 8.12
C GLU A 440 5.52 -0.73 8.54
N TYR A 441 5.99 0.08 7.60
CA TYR A 441 6.78 1.27 7.92
C TYR A 441 6.67 2.39 6.89
N PHE A 442 6.74 3.61 7.39
CA PHE A 442 6.78 4.83 6.59
C PHE A 442 8.20 5.09 6.09
N VAL A 443 8.44 4.88 4.79
CA VAL A 443 9.76 5.07 4.18
C VAL A 443 10.28 6.50 4.31
N GLU A 444 9.39 7.48 4.38
CA GLU A 444 9.69 8.91 4.58
C GLU A 444 10.34 9.20 5.96
N GLY A 445 10.10 8.33 6.96
CA GLY A 445 10.59 8.50 8.33
C GLY A 445 9.99 9.67 9.11
N GLY A 446 8.95 10.32 8.58
CA GLY A 446 8.18 11.39 9.23
C GLY A 446 7.01 11.85 8.36
N ARG A 447 6.03 12.54 8.96
CA ARG A 447 4.87 13.10 8.26
C ARG A 447 5.28 14.21 7.30
N SER A 448 4.72 14.30 6.11
CA SER A 448 4.87 15.50 5.28
C SER A 448 4.09 16.68 5.87
N ARG A 449 4.68 17.88 5.88
CA ARG A 449 3.99 19.14 6.24
C ARG A 449 3.49 19.92 5.02
N THR A 450 4.01 19.59 3.84
CA THR A 450 3.72 20.31 2.59
C THR A 450 2.82 19.50 1.67
N GLY A 451 2.41 18.28 2.05
CA GLY A 451 1.62 17.34 1.24
C GLY A 451 2.45 16.54 0.24
N ARG A 452 3.69 16.95 -0.02
CA ARG A 452 4.63 16.27 -0.90
C ARG A 452 5.25 15.06 -0.22
N LEU A 453 5.53 14.00 -0.97
CA LEU A 453 6.32 12.88 -0.45
C LEU A 453 7.74 13.36 -0.09
N LEU A 454 8.22 12.94 1.08
CA LEU A 454 9.59 13.23 1.52
C LEU A 454 10.60 12.29 0.88
N GLN A 455 11.87 12.68 0.87
CA GLN A 455 12.94 11.78 0.46
C GLN A 455 12.98 10.53 1.37
N PRO A 456 12.96 9.32 0.81
CA PRO A 456 12.89 8.10 1.58
C PRO A 456 14.17 7.84 2.38
N LYS A 457 14.04 7.20 3.53
CA LYS A 457 15.14 6.74 4.38
C LYS A 457 15.37 5.25 4.16
N GLY A 458 16.48 4.90 3.52
CA GLY A 458 16.81 3.51 3.16
C GLY A 458 17.04 2.55 4.34
N GLY A 459 17.08 3.00 5.60
CA GLY A 459 17.45 2.15 6.75
C GLY A 459 16.57 0.91 6.94
N MET A 460 15.24 1.07 6.97
CA MET A 460 14.32 -0.07 7.12
C MET A 460 14.28 -0.97 5.88
N ILE A 461 14.41 -0.38 4.69
CA ILE A 461 14.49 -1.12 3.41
C ILE A 461 15.76 -1.97 3.41
N ALA A 462 16.90 -1.40 3.80
CA ALA A 462 18.17 -2.12 3.93
C ALA A 462 18.08 -3.26 4.96
N MET A 463 17.48 -3.03 6.13
CA MET A 463 17.28 -4.08 7.13
C MET A 463 16.40 -5.22 6.58
N THR A 464 15.31 -4.87 5.89
CA THR A 464 14.40 -5.86 5.25
C THR A 464 15.11 -6.67 4.17
N LEU A 465 15.87 -5.99 3.30
CA LEU A 465 16.64 -6.60 2.23
C LEU A 465 17.70 -7.56 2.81
N ARG A 466 18.48 -7.10 3.79
CA ARG A 466 19.51 -7.94 4.43
C ARG A 466 18.89 -9.14 5.16
N ALA A 467 17.77 -8.95 5.83
CA ALA A 467 17.03 -10.03 6.46
C ALA A 467 16.61 -11.11 5.46
N PHE A 468 16.07 -10.71 4.30
CA PHE A 468 15.72 -11.62 3.22
C PHE A 468 16.95 -12.35 2.65
N LEU A 469 18.01 -11.61 2.33
CA LEU A 469 19.24 -12.18 1.75
C LEU A 469 19.93 -13.18 2.69
N ARG A 470 19.82 -13.00 4.01
CA ARG A 470 20.35 -13.92 5.02
C ARG A 470 19.60 -15.26 5.05
N GLN A 471 18.31 -15.24 4.71
CA GLN A 471 17.47 -16.44 4.71
C GLN A 471 16.36 -16.33 3.65
N PRO A 472 16.67 -16.55 2.36
CA PRO A 472 15.73 -16.37 1.25
C PRO A 472 14.73 -17.54 1.17
N ARG A 473 13.91 -17.73 2.22
CA ARG A 473 12.93 -18.82 2.34
C ARG A 473 11.60 -18.48 1.68
N LYS A 474 11.10 -17.27 1.92
CA LYS A 474 9.82 -16.80 1.41
C LYS A 474 10.06 -15.46 0.72
N PRO A 475 9.55 -15.26 -0.51
CA PRO A 475 9.79 -14.04 -1.26
C PRO A 475 9.13 -12.84 -0.56
N VAL A 476 9.79 -11.69 -0.60
CA VAL A 476 9.30 -10.43 -0.04
C VAL A 476 8.56 -9.63 -1.12
N LEU A 477 7.44 -9.04 -0.75
CA LEU A 477 6.62 -8.15 -1.58
C LEU A 477 6.45 -6.82 -0.86
N PHE A 478 6.97 -5.74 -1.43
CA PHE A 478 6.67 -4.39 -0.94
C PHE A 478 5.32 -3.95 -1.50
N GLN A 479 4.45 -3.44 -0.64
CA GLN A 479 3.14 -2.92 -1.02
C GLN A 479 3.07 -1.41 -0.77
N PRO A 480 3.29 -0.58 -1.81
CA PRO A 480 3.04 0.86 -1.82
C PRO A 480 1.58 1.18 -1.51
N ILE A 481 1.34 2.13 -0.60
CA ILE A 481 -0.01 2.56 -0.23
C ILE A 481 -0.09 4.08 -0.19
N TYR A 482 -1.04 4.63 -0.92
CA TYR A 482 -1.40 6.04 -0.83
C TYR A 482 -2.53 6.24 0.17
N VAL A 483 -2.41 7.26 1.02
CA VAL A 483 -3.48 7.67 1.95
C VAL A 483 -3.89 9.12 1.61
N GLY A 484 -5.15 9.33 1.25
CA GLY A 484 -5.74 10.63 0.94
C GLY A 484 -6.69 11.09 2.04
N TYR A 485 -6.54 12.34 2.49
CA TYR A 485 -7.48 13.01 3.39
C TYR A 485 -8.09 14.22 2.69
N GLU A 486 -9.35 14.53 2.96
CA GLU A 486 -9.97 15.79 2.56
C GLU A 486 -9.72 16.91 3.56
N LYS A 487 -9.54 16.57 4.85
CA LYS A 487 -9.19 17.51 5.91
C LYS A 487 -8.30 16.85 6.95
N LEU A 488 -7.28 17.56 7.43
CA LEU A 488 -6.35 17.04 8.45
C LEU A 488 -6.70 17.58 9.83
N MET A 489 -6.65 16.71 10.84
CA MET A 489 -6.81 17.10 12.25
C MET A 489 -5.64 17.97 12.73
N GLU A 490 -4.45 17.73 12.19
CA GLU A 490 -3.22 18.47 12.54
C GLU A 490 -3.00 19.73 11.71
N GLY A 491 -3.98 20.15 10.90
CA GLY A 491 -3.85 21.30 10.00
C GLY A 491 -3.32 22.56 10.69
N ASN A 492 -3.86 22.91 11.87
CA ASN A 492 -3.43 24.10 12.60
C ASN A 492 -1.96 24.03 13.06
N SER A 493 -1.49 22.86 13.49
CA SER A 493 -0.08 22.71 13.86
C SER A 493 0.83 22.82 12.63
N TYR A 494 0.36 22.38 11.45
CA TYR A 494 1.13 22.55 10.23
C TYR A 494 1.19 24.02 9.83
N LEU A 495 0.09 24.76 9.96
CA LEU A 495 0.08 26.21 9.79
C LEU A 495 1.07 26.91 10.73
N ASP A 496 1.09 26.52 12.00
CA ASP A 496 2.01 27.09 12.99
C ASP A 496 3.48 26.79 12.64
N GLU A 497 3.81 25.53 12.32
CA GLU A 497 5.16 25.12 11.92
C GLU A 497 5.61 25.84 10.63
N LEU A 498 4.74 25.97 9.64
CA LEU A 498 5.03 26.60 8.35
C LEU A 498 5.12 28.13 8.44
N SER A 499 4.43 28.74 9.40
CA SER A 499 4.54 30.17 9.72
C SER A 499 5.80 30.52 10.54
N GLY A 500 6.66 29.54 10.81
CA GLY A 500 7.91 29.73 11.56
C GLY A 500 7.73 29.76 13.07
N ARG A 501 6.56 29.42 13.61
CA ARG A 501 6.38 29.26 15.06
C ARG A 501 7.17 28.04 15.53
N PRO A 502 7.74 28.09 16.75
CA PRO A 502 8.52 26.97 17.27
C PRO A 502 7.67 25.70 17.30
N LYS A 503 8.26 24.59 16.84
CA LYS A 503 7.61 23.28 16.76
C LYS A 503 7.11 22.85 18.14
N GLU A 504 5.81 22.91 18.37
CA GLU A 504 5.22 22.33 19.55
C GLU A 504 5.25 20.80 19.45
N LYS A 505 5.48 20.13 20.59
CA LYS A 505 5.42 18.67 20.65
C LYS A 505 3.95 18.27 20.59
N GLU A 506 3.41 18.07 19.40
CA GLU A 506 2.08 17.49 19.23
C GLU A 506 2.03 16.13 19.96
N SER A 507 1.11 16.01 20.92
CA SER A 507 0.89 14.77 21.65
C SER A 507 -0.27 14.02 21.01
N ILE A 508 -0.04 12.78 20.55
CA ILE A 508 -1.13 11.87 20.13
C ILE A 508 -2.16 11.71 21.26
N TRP A 509 -1.75 11.85 22.52
CA TRP A 509 -2.64 11.88 23.65
C TRP A 509 -3.64 13.06 23.59
N ALA A 510 -3.19 14.25 23.20
CA ALA A 510 -4.08 15.40 23.00
C ALA A 510 -5.02 15.18 21.81
N LEU A 511 -4.57 14.52 20.74
CA LEU A 511 -5.39 14.15 19.59
C LEU A 511 -6.50 13.16 20.01
N LEU A 512 -6.15 12.08 20.71
CA LEU A 512 -7.09 11.06 21.20
C LEU A 512 -8.11 11.63 22.19
N TRP A 513 -7.71 12.52 23.10
CA TRP A 513 -8.63 13.18 24.03
C TRP A 513 -9.41 14.34 23.40
N GLY A 514 -8.94 14.86 22.25
CA GLY A 514 -9.65 15.82 21.42
C GLY A 514 -10.76 15.21 20.57
N ILE A 515 -10.77 13.87 20.39
CA ILE A 515 -11.78 13.13 19.62
C ILE A 515 -13.22 13.56 19.96
N PRO A 516 -13.66 13.69 21.23
CA PRO A 516 -15.02 14.15 21.56
C PRO A 516 -15.40 15.52 21.00
N LYS A 517 -14.44 16.45 20.90
CA LYS A 517 -14.63 17.79 20.33
C LYS A 517 -14.65 17.75 18.80
N VAL A 518 -13.80 16.91 18.22
CA VAL A 518 -13.63 16.71 16.77
C VAL A 518 -14.77 15.90 16.16
N LEU A 519 -15.38 14.99 16.92
CA LEU A 519 -16.56 14.21 16.52
C LEU A 519 -17.77 15.10 16.18
N LYS A 520 -17.77 16.40 16.50
CA LYS A 520 -18.81 17.35 16.09
C LYS A 520 -18.57 17.99 14.71
N GLN A 521 -17.38 17.81 14.14
CA GLN A 521 -16.96 18.42 12.88
C GLN A 521 -16.92 17.36 11.77
N ASN A 522 -17.24 17.76 10.55
CA ASN A 522 -17.13 16.93 9.36
C ASN A 522 -15.73 17.12 8.74
N TYR A 523 -14.91 16.07 8.73
CA TYR A 523 -13.57 16.08 8.12
C TYR A 523 -13.56 15.49 6.70
N GLY A 524 -14.74 15.22 6.13
CA GLY A 524 -14.85 14.64 4.80
C GLY A 524 -14.48 13.15 4.81
N GLN A 525 -13.89 12.66 3.74
CA GLN A 525 -13.54 11.24 3.56
C GLN A 525 -12.04 10.97 3.68
N VAL A 526 -11.72 9.71 3.98
CA VAL A 526 -10.36 9.16 3.89
C VAL A 526 -10.35 8.11 2.79
N VAL A 527 -9.35 8.17 1.92
CA VAL A 527 -9.18 7.22 0.82
C VAL A 527 -7.86 6.49 0.98
N VAL A 528 -7.88 5.17 0.82
CA VAL A 528 -6.69 4.31 0.82
C VAL A 528 -6.60 3.57 -0.50
N ASN A 529 -5.56 3.86 -1.27
CA ASN A 529 -5.29 3.22 -2.56
C ASN A 529 -4.07 2.32 -2.45
N PHE A 530 -4.24 1.05 -2.86
CA PHE A 530 -3.14 0.10 -2.96
C PHE A 530 -2.43 0.26 -4.31
N GLY A 531 -1.18 0.71 -4.25
CA GLY A 531 -0.31 0.86 -5.42
C GLY A 531 0.12 -0.47 -6.02
N GLU A 532 0.88 -0.40 -7.11
CA GLU A 532 1.44 -1.59 -7.73
C GLU A 532 2.46 -2.25 -6.79
N PRO A 533 2.31 -3.56 -6.47
CA PRO A 533 3.23 -4.24 -5.58
C PRO A 533 4.61 -4.43 -6.25
N ILE A 534 5.67 -4.41 -5.45
CA ILE A 534 7.06 -4.53 -5.91
C ILE A 534 7.64 -5.84 -5.38
N PRO A 535 7.73 -6.90 -6.21
CA PRO A 535 8.35 -8.15 -5.81
C PRO A 535 9.86 -7.96 -5.68
N LEU A 536 10.41 -8.26 -4.49
CA LEU A 536 11.84 -8.07 -4.24
C LEU A 536 12.72 -8.91 -5.18
N SER A 537 12.25 -10.10 -5.56
CA SER A 537 12.93 -10.99 -6.50
C SER A 537 13.14 -10.35 -7.87
N GLN A 538 12.18 -9.56 -8.37
CA GLN A 538 12.30 -8.88 -9.66
C GLN A 538 13.33 -7.75 -9.59
N VAL A 539 13.35 -7.00 -8.49
CA VAL A 539 14.34 -5.93 -8.30
C VAL A 539 15.74 -6.51 -8.17
N LEU A 540 15.90 -7.61 -7.44
CA LEU A 540 17.19 -8.32 -7.32
C LEU A 540 17.65 -8.88 -8.68
N ALA A 541 16.76 -9.45 -9.49
CA ALA A 541 17.12 -9.92 -10.83
C ALA A 541 17.65 -8.80 -11.74
N GLN A 542 17.18 -7.56 -11.55
CA GLN A 542 17.62 -6.39 -12.33
C GLN A 542 18.87 -5.72 -11.76
N ARG A 543 19.00 -5.64 -10.43
CA ARG A 543 20.04 -4.85 -9.75
C ARG A 543 21.20 -5.67 -9.19
N ALA A 544 21.00 -6.97 -9.04
CA ALA A 544 21.97 -7.93 -8.53
C ALA A 544 22.03 -9.19 -9.42
N PRO A 545 22.27 -9.06 -10.75
CA PRO A 545 22.33 -10.20 -11.67
C PRO A 545 23.40 -11.25 -11.29
N GLU A 546 24.42 -10.86 -10.53
CA GLU A 546 25.48 -11.72 -10.03
C GLU A 546 25.09 -12.57 -8.81
N TRP A 547 23.95 -12.29 -8.17
CA TRP A 547 23.50 -13.06 -7.00
C TRP A 547 22.84 -14.38 -7.45
N ASP A 548 23.37 -15.49 -6.95
CA ASP A 548 22.98 -16.86 -7.32
C ASP A 548 21.77 -17.40 -6.52
N GLY A 549 21.17 -16.56 -5.67
CA GLY A 549 20.06 -16.93 -4.80
C GLY A 549 20.47 -17.60 -3.48
N GLN A 550 21.77 -17.78 -3.22
CA GLN A 550 22.26 -18.36 -1.97
C GLN A 550 22.18 -17.36 -0.81
N PRO A 551 22.06 -17.85 0.44
CA PRO A 551 22.11 -17.00 1.62
C PRO A 551 23.43 -16.21 1.70
N LEU A 552 23.34 -14.90 1.84
CA LEU A 552 24.49 -14.01 2.05
C LEU A 552 24.80 -13.87 3.55
N GLY A 553 26.10 -13.91 3.89
CA GLY A 553 26.57 -13.70 5.26
C GLY A 553 26.41 -12.26 5.73
N GLU A 554 26.39 -12.01 7.04
CA GLU A 554 26.17 -10.65 7.57
C GLU A 554 27.31 -9.67 7.31
N ASP A 555 28.55 -10.17 7.21
CA ASP A 555 29.72 -9.33 6.90
C ASP A 555 29.83 -9.04 5.41
N GLU A 556 29.10 -9.78 4.58
CA GLU A 556 29.09 -9.59 3.15
C GLU A 556 28.29 -8.34 2.77
N LYS A 557 28.95 -7.44 2.06
CA LYS A 557 28.38 -6.17 1.57
C LYS A 557 28.65 -6.04 0.09
N PRO A 558 27.84 -6.69 -0.76
CA PRO A 558 27.98 -6.58 -2.19
C PRO A 558 27.82 -5.14 -2.67
N ALA A 559 28.53 -4.76 -3.72
CA ALA A 559 28.53 -3.40 -4.25
C ALA A 559 27.12 -2.94 -4.70
N TRP A 560 26.29 -3.88 -5.18
CA TRP A 560 24.92 -3.63 -5.63
C TRP A 560 23.92 -3.38 -4.49
N LEU A 561 24.26 -3.69 -3.24
CA LEU A 561 23.30 -3.66 -2.12
C LEU A 561 22.70 -2.27 -1.92
N ASN A 562 23.54 -1.24 -1.85
CA ASN A 562 23.08 0.15 -1.65
C ASN A 562 22.25 0.64 -2.84
N GLY A 563 22.72 0.37 -4.07
CA GLY A 563 21.97 0.73 -5.28
C GLY A 563 20.61 0.03 -5.38
N THR A 564 20.50 -1.19 -4.86
CA THR A 564 19.21 -1.92 -4.76
C THR A 564 18.29 -1.27 -3.73
N VAL A 565 18.82 -0.85 -2.57
CA VAL A 565 18.04 -0.12 -1.55
C VAL A 565 17.52 1.20 -2.12
N ASP A 566 18.35 1.96 -2.82
CA ASP A 566 17.96 3.24 -3.42
C ASP A 566 16.91 3.04 -4.52
N ALA A 567 17.06 2.00 -5.35
CA ALA A 567 16.08 1.64 -6.38
C ALA A 567 14.73 1.23 -5.77
N LEU A 568 14.71 0.41 -4.72
CA LEU A 568 13.49 0.06 -3.98
C LEU A 568 12.83 1.30 -3.38
N ALA A 569 13.62 2.16 -2.73
CA ALA A 569 13.12 3.39 -2.12
C ALA A 569 12.48 4.32 -3.15
N GLN A 570 13.09 4.47 -4.32
CA GLN A 570 12.55 5.26 -5.43
C GLN A 570 11.27 4.62 -6.00
N GLN A 571 11.28 3.33 -6.30
CA GLN A 571 10.11 2.62 -6.84
C GLN A 571 8.91 2.70 -5.91
N ILE A 572 9.13 2.57 -4.58
CA ILE A 572 8.07 2.72 -3.58
C ILE A 572 7.40 4.09 -3.69
N GLN A 573 8.17 5.18 -3.75
CA GLN A 573 7.60 6.53 -3.86
C GLN A 573 6.87 6.75 -5.18
N VAL A 574 7.42 6.26 -6.30
CA VAL A 574 6.77 6.30 -7.61
C VAL A 574 5.43 5.57 -7.57
N HIS A 575 5.38 4.38 -6.98
CA HIS A 575 4.16 3.56 -6.93
C HIS A 575 3.13 4.10 -5.92
N ILE A 576 3.55 4.80 -4.86
CA ILE A 576 2.64 5.57 -3.99
C ILE A 576 1.99 6.70 -4.81
N ASN A 577 2.78 7.47 -5.56
CA ASN A 577 2.26 8.56 -6.39
C ASN A 577 1.37 8.07 -7.54
N ALA A 578 1.70 6.91 -8.13
CA ALA A 578 0.91 6.25 -9.17
C ALA A 578 -0.44 5.71 -8.66
N ALA A 579 -0.68 5.72 -7.34
CA ALA A 579 -1.92 5.32 -6.70
C ALA A 579 -2.67 6.51 -6.07
N ALA A 580 -2.31 7.75 -6.43
CA ALA A 580 -2.91 8.93 -5.82
C ALA A 580 -4.43 9.00 -6.04
N ASP A 581 -5.14 9.44 -5.00
CA ASP A 581 -6.56 9.82 -5.08
C ASP A 581 -6.68 11.34 -5.26
N VAL A 582 -7.47 11.73 -6.28
CA VAL A 582 -7.84 13.12 -6.58
C VAL A 582 -9.23 13.39 -6.03
N ASN A 583 -9.26 13.93 -4.81
CA ASN A 583 -10.48 14.25 -4.10
C ASN A 583 -11.01 15.67 -4.43
N PRO A 584 -12.24 16.03 -4.00
CA PRO A 584 -12.84 17.34 -4.21
C PRO A 584 -11.95 18.51 -3.76
N VAL A 585 -11.29 18.37 -2.60
CA VAL A 585 -10.43 19.42 -2.03
C VAL A 585 -9.15 19.61 -2.85
N ASN A 586 -8.59 18.55 -3.43
CA ASN A 586 -7.44 18.66 -4.32
C ASN A 586 -7.75 19.49 -5.57
N LEU A 587 -8.90 19.27 -6.20
CA LEU A 587 -9.34 20.00 -7.39
C LEU A 587 -9.60 21.48 -7.09
N LEU A 588 -10.25 21.77 -5.96
CA LEU A 588 -10.46 23.14 -5.48
C LEU A 588 -9.13 23.84 -5.18
N ALA A 589 -8.18 23.14 -4.55
CA ALA A 589 -6.86 23.67 -4.27
C ALA A 589 -6.09 24.02 -5.56
N LEU A 590 -6.15 23.17 -6.59
CA LEU A 590 -5.54 23.45 -7.90
C LEU A 590 -6.16 24.69 -8.56
N ALA A 591 -7.48 24.82 -8.51
CA ALA A 591 -8.19 25.93 -9.15
C ALA A 591 -8.03 27.25 -8.39
N LEU A 592 -8.37 27.29 -7.10
CA LEU A 592 -8.43 28.54 -6.33
C LEU A 592 -7.05 29.11 -6.04
N LEU A 593 -6.06 28.28 -5.72
CA LEU A 593 -4.69 28.75 -5.46
C LEU A 593 -3.98 29.33 -6.69
N SER A 594 -4.56 29.14 -7.88
CA SER A 594 -4.05 29.77 -9.09
C SER A 594 -4.43 31.25 -9.24
N THR A 595 -5.32 31.74 -8.38
CA THR A 595 -5.80 33.13 -8.40
C THR A 595 -5.16 33.96 -7.28
N PRO A 596 -4.84 35.25 -7.52
CA PRO A 596 -4.14 36.08 -6.53
C PRO A 596 -4.86 36.25 -5.18
N LYS A 597 -6.20 36.22 -5.19
CA LYS A 597 -7.04 36.36 -3.99
C LYS A 597 -7.58 35.03 -3.47
N HIS A 598 -7.16 33.89 -4.05
CA HIS A 598 -7.70 32.58 -3.72
C HIS A 598 -9.23 32.53 -3.84
N ALA A 599 -9.75 33.23 -4.87
CA ALA A 599 -11.17 33.47 -5.09
C ALA A 599 -11.48 33.42 -6.59
N MET A 600 -12.61 32.82 -6.93
CA MET A 600 -13.05 32.61 -8.31
C MET A 600 -14.58 32.73 -8.38
N GLY A 601 -15.10 33.22 -9.51
CA GLY A 601 -16.54 33.15 -9.78
C GLY A 601 -17.00 31.69 -9.87
N GLU A 602 -18.23 31.39 -9.47
CA GLU A 602 -18.73 30.00 -9.45
C GLU A 602 -18.66 29.33 -10.82
N ALA A 603 -19.06 30.02 -11.89
CA ALA A 603 -19.00 29.48 -13.26
C ALA A 603 -17.57 29.19 -13.72
N ASP A 604 -16.62 30.09 -13.43
CA ASP A 604 -15.21 29.91 -13.76
C ASP A 604 -14.60 28.73 -12.98
N LEU A 605 -15.00 28.58 -11.70
CA LEU A 605 -14.54 27.49 -10.85
C LEU A 605 -15.04 26.14 -11.35
N ILE A 606 -16.32 26.05 -11.74
CA ILE A 606 -16.90 24.87 -12.37
C ILE A 606 -16.09 24.51 -13.62
N ALA A 607 -15.93 25.45 -14.56
CA ALA A 607 -15.22 25.21 -15.81
C ALA A 607 -13.76 24.80 -15.58
N GLN A 608 -13.08 25.38 -14.59
CA GLN A 608 -11.70 25.01 -14.25
C GLN A 608 -11.62 23.60 -13.65
N ILE A 609 -12.56 23.22 -12.78
CA ILE A 609 -12.62 21.86 -12.21
C ILE A 609 -12.92 20.84 -13.32
N GLU A 610 -13.84 21.15 -14.23
CA GLU A 610 -14.15 20.30 -15.38
C GLU A 610 -12.93 20.07 -16.26
N LEU A 611 -12.18 21.13 -16.58
CA LEU A 611 -10.95 21.02 -17.35
C LEU A 611 -9.90 20.15 -16.64
N CYS A 612 -9.71 20.33 -15.33
CA CYS A 612 -8.81 19.49 -14.55
C CYS A 612 -9.24 18.00 -14.57
N LYS A 613 -10.54 17.71 -14.41
CA LYS A 613 -11.06 16.34 -14.48
C LYS A 613 -10.91 15.74 -15.88
N LYS A 614 -11.15 16.53 -16.93
CA LYS A 614 -10.96 16.11 -18.33
C LYS A 614 -9.49 15.76 -18.61
N LEU A 615 -8.55 16.59 -18.17
CA LEU A 615 -7.12 16.32 -18.29
C LEU A 615 -6.72 15.01 -17.61
N LEU A 616 -7.24 14.74 -16.40
CA LEU A 616 -6.97 13.48 -15.70
C LEU A 616 -7.55 12.26 -16.42
N ALA A 617 -8.73 12.40 -17.02
CA ALA A 617 -9.39 11.31 -17.74
C ALA A 617 -8.68 10.99 -19.07
N GLU A 618 -8.27 12.00 -19.83
CA GLU A 618 -7.65 11.81 -21.15
C GLU A 618 -6.14 11.58 -21.11
N LEU A 619 -5.48 12.07 -20.07
CA LEU A 619 -4.04 11.90 -19.85
C LEU A 619 -3.82 11.10 -18.55
N PRO A 620 -4.29 9.84 -18.46
CA PRO A 620 -4.18 9.06 -17.23
C PRO A 620 -2.71 8.90 -16.84
N TYR A 621 -2.41 9.07 -15.55
CA TYR A 621 -1.06 8.91 -15.00
C TYR A 621 -0.71 7.44 -14.80
N SER A 622 -1.69 6.65 -14.35
CA SER A 622 -1.59 5.23 -13.98
C SER A 622 -3.02 4.66 -13.91
N ASP A 623 -3.18 3.35 -14.06
CA ASP A 623 -4.45 2.62 -13.93
C ASP A 623 -4.98 2.58 -12.47
N ARG A 624 -4.18 3.05 -11.51
CA ARG A 624 -4.49 3.07 -10.07
C ARG A 624 -4.75 4.46 -9.49
N VAL A 625 -4.76 5.49 -10.32
CA VAL A 625 -5.20 6.83 -9.89
C VAL A 625 -6.71 6.84 -9.84
N THR A 626 -7.26 7.31 -8.72
CA THR A 626 -8.71 7.51 -8.55
C THR A 626 -9.04 8.98 -8.62
N VAL A 627 -10.19 9.31 -9.20
CA VAL A 627 -10.69 10.69 -9.29
C VAL A 627 -12.11 10.69 -8.75
N THR A 628 -12.44 11.69 -7.93
CA THR A 628 -13.78 11.82 -7.37
C THR A 628 -14.87 11.78 -8.46
N PRO A 629 -15.91 10.95 -8.29
CA PRO A 629 -17.00 10.86 -9.27
C PRO A 629 -17.93 12.07 -9.22
N HIS A 630 -17.81 12.94 -8.21
CA HIS A 630 -18.67 14.11 -8.03
C HIS A 630 -18.58 15.10 -9.18
N SER A 631 -19.72 15.67 -9.57
CA SER A 631 -19.75 16.80 -10.50
C SER A 631 -19.06 18.03 -9.86
N PRO A 632 -18.61 19.01 -10.65
CA PRO A 632 -18.03 20.26 -10.14
C PRO A 632 -18.92 20.98 -9.12
N GLU A 633 -20.23 21.02 -9.35
CA GLU A 633 -21.20 21.64 -8.44
C GLU A 633 -21.27 20.88 -7.12
N ARG A 634 -21.27 19.54 -7.17
CA ARG A 634 -21.25 18.72 -5.95
C ARG A 634 -19.91 18.87 -5.20
N ILE A 635 -18.79 19.04 -5.89
CA ILE A 635 -17.48 19.33 -5.30
C ILE A 635 -17.53 20.65 -4.52
N ILE A 636 -18.12 21.70 -5.09
CA ILE A 636 -18.28 23.00 -4.44
C ILE A 636 -19.17 22.87 -3.21
N ALA A 637 -20.36 22.27 -3.35
CA ALA A 637 -21.30 22.07 -2.24
C ALA A 637 -20.68 21.26 -1.09
N HIS A 638 -19.94 20.19 -1.40
CA HIS A 638 -19.24 19.39 -0.41
C HIS A 638 -18.18 20.20 0.34
N ALA A 639 -17.43 21.06 -0.35
CA ALA A 639 -16.42 21.92 0.27
C ALA A 639 -17.01 22.98 1.21
N GLU A 640 -18.22 23.47 0.91
CA GLU A 640 -19.00 24.31 1.83
C GLU A 640 -19.44 23.51 3.07
N GLU A 641 -19.93 22.27 2.90
CA GLU A 641 -20.34 21.37 4.00
C GLU A 641 -19.20 21.08 4.99
N ILE A 642 -17.96 20.91 4.51
CA ILE A 642 -16.77 20.67 5.35
C ILE A 642 -16.04 21.97 5.79
N ASN A 643 -16.62 23.13 5.50
CA ASN A 643 -16.09 24.47 5.85
C ASN A 643 -14.69 24.76 5.28
N VAL A 644 -14.42 24.32 4.05
CA VAL A 644 -13.19 24.64 3.30
C VAL A 644 -13.40 25.90 2.45
N LEU A 645 -14.59 26.08 1.90
CA LEU A 645 -14.94 27.14 0.96
C LEU A 645 -15.98 28.11 1.57
N THR A 646 -15.87 29.40 1.27
CA THR A 646 -16.86 30.42 1.63
C THR A 646 -17.46 31.03 0.37
N ARG A 647 -18.80 31.08 0.32
CA ARG A 647 -19.56 31.75 -0.74
C ARG A 647 -19.97 33.14 -0.31
N THR A 648 -19.68 34.11 -1.16
CA THR A 648 -20.15 35.49 -1.03
C THR A 648 -21.16 35.76 -2.14
N PRO A 649 -22.46 35.89 -1.81
CA PRO A 649 -23.48 36.20 -2.80
C PRO A 649 -23.24 37.56 -3.45
N HIS A 650 -23.39 37.64 -4.77
CA HIS A 650 -23.21 38.91 -5.49
C HIS A 650 -24.17 39.01 -6.70
N PRO A 651 -24.74 40.19 -7.02
CA PRO A 651 -25.73 40.34 -8.09
C PRO A 651 -25.26 39.93 -9.49
N LEU A 652 -23.94 39.90 -9.71
CA LEU A 652 -23.31 39.52 -10.99
C LEU A 652 -22.79 38.07 -11.01
N GLY A 653 -23.15 37.26 -10.01
CA GLY A 653 -22.67 35.90 -9.82
C GLY A 653 -21.83 35.74 -8.56
N ASP A 654 -22.05 34.64 -7.85
CA ASP A 654 -21.42 34.38 -6.57
C ASP A 654 -19.91 34.20 -6.69
N VAL A 655 -19.19 34.68 -5.68
CA VAL A 655 -17.74 34.53 -5.58
C VAL A 655 -17.42 33.52 -4.50
N LEU A 656 -16.67 32.49 -4.87
CA LEU A 656 -16.22 31.42 -4.00
C LEU A 656 -14.77 31.70 -3.60
N SER A 657 -14.48 31.67 -2.30
CA SER A 657 -13.19 32.10 -1.77
C SER A 657 -12.73 31.28 -0.57
N VAL A 658 -11.43 31.31 -0.32
CA VAL A 658 -10.80 30.63 0.82
C VAL A 658 -10.04 31.65 1.65
N ASN A 659 -10.27 31.64 2.96
CA ASN A 659 -9.59 32.52 3.90
C ASN A 659 -8.09 32.22 3.99
N GLY A 660 -7.27 33.21 4.39
CA GLY A 660 -5.79 33.13 4.35
C GLY A 660 -5.20 31.85 4.96
N ASP A 661 -5.56 31.50 6.20
CA ASP A 661 -5.07 30.28 6.87
C ASP A 661 -5.47 29.00 6.11
N ASN A 662 -6.71 28.94 5.62
CA ASN A 662 -7.18 27.81 4.82
C ASN A 662 -6.49 27.75 3.45
N ALA A 663 -6.11 28.88 2.85
CA ALA A 663 -5.38 28.90 1.58
C ALA A 663 -3.97 28.29 1.75
N VAL A 664 -3.30 28.58 2.87
CA VAL A 664 -2.03 27.91 3.20
C VAL A 664 -2.24 26.40 3.38
N LEU A 665 -3.32 25.96 4.05
CA LEU A 665 -3.66 24.53 4.13
C LEU A 665 -3.99 23.92 2.77
N LEU A 666 -4.66 24.63 1.87
CA LEU A 666 -4.95 24.12 0.53
C LEU A 666 -3.68 23.85 -0.27
N SER A 667 -2.57 24.55 0.00
CA SER A 667 -1.28 24.24 -0.67
C SER A 667 -0.84 22.80 -0.41
N TYR A 668 -1.09 22.27 0.80
CA TYR A 668 -0.88 20.87 1.14
C TYR A 668 -1.69 19.94 0.22
N PHE A 669 -2.99 20.20 0.07
CA PHE A 669 -3.89 19.36 -0.72
C PHE A 669 -3.59 19.47 -2.21
N ARG A 670 -3.22 20.64 -2.73
CA ARG A 670 -2.71 20.79 -4.11
C ARG A 670 -1.50 19.89 -4.34
N ASN A 671 -0.56 19.88 -3.40
CA ASN A 671 0.69 19.16 -3.53
C ASN A 671 0.54 17.63 -3.52
N ASN A 672 -0.57 17.11 -2.97
CA ASN A 672 -0.89 15.68 -3.01
C ASN A 672 -1.13 15.14 -4.42
N VAL A 673 -1.48 16.00 -5.38
CA VAL A 673 -1.84 15.62 -6.76
C VAL A 673 -1.04 16.38 -7.82
N LEU A 674 -0.13 17.27 -7.41
CA LEU A 674 0.64 18.12 -8.31
C LEU A 674 1.38 17.32 -9.39
N HIS A 675 1.93 16.16 -9.03
CA HIS A 675 2.67 15.27 -9.94
C HIS A 675 1.84 14.80 -11.12
N LEU A 676 0.52 14.68 -10.95
CA LEU A 676 -0.41 14.24 -12.00
C LEU A 676 -0.54 15.29 -13.13
N PHE A 677 -0.38 16.57 -12.79
CA PHE A 677 -0.52 17.71 -13.71
C PHE A 677 0.81 18.19 -14.30
N THR A 678 1.92 17.48 -14.06
CA THR A 678 3.26 17.98 -14.41
C THR A 678 3.39 18.36 -15.89
N ALA A 679 2.95 17.50 -16.81
CA ALA A 679 3.03 17.77 -18.25
C ALA A 679 2.14 18.95 -18.67
N SER A 680 0.88 18.98 -18.22
CA SER A 680 -0.06 20.07 -18.48
C SER A 680 0.42 21.41 -17.93
N SER A 681 0.92 21.43 -16.70
CA SER A 681 1.47 22.63 -16.06
C SER A 681 2.76 23.08 -16.75
N TRP A 682 3.62 22.16 -17.19
CA TRP A 682 4.81 22.48 -17.97
C TRP A 682 4.45 23.21 -19.28
N VAL A 683 3.57 22.62 -20.08
CA VAL A 683 3.11 23.22 -21.34
C VAL A 683 2.50 24.59 -21.06
N ALA A 684 1.60 24.69 -20.09
CA ALA A 684 0.96 25.94 -19.72
C ALA A 684 1.96 27.02 -19.28
N CYS A 685 2.95 26.69 -18.45
CA CYS A 685 4.02 27.61 -18.01
C CYS A 685 4.75 28.24 -19.20
N CYS A 686 5.10 27.46 -20.22
CA CYS A 686 5.80 27.97 -21.39
C CYS A 686 5.00 29.05 -22.15
N PHE A 687 3.67 29.03 -22.08
CA PHE A 687 2.81 30.02 -22.72
C PHE A 687 2.35 31.16 -21.80
N GLN A 688 2.70 31.14 -20.51
CA GLN A 688 2.39 32.26 -19.60
C GLN A 688 3.11 33.53 -20.06
N ASN A 689 4.42 33.41 -20.31
CA ASN A 689 5.28 34.54 -20.66
C ASN A 689 5.60 34.61 -22.17
N ASN A 690 5.44 33.51 -22.92
CA ASN A 690 5.60 33.50 -24.37
C ASN A 690 4.26 33.33 -25.06
N ARG A 691 4.03 34.13 -26.12
CA ARG A 691 2.81 33.99 -26.92
C ARG A 691 2.90 32.82 -27.91
N ARG A 692 4.09 32.61 -28.48
CA ARG A 692 4.37 31.62 -29.53
C ARG A 692 5.62 30.83 -29.18
N MET A 693 5.63 29.56 -29.55
CA MET A 693 6.76 28.67 -29.33
C MET A 693 6.73 27.52 -30.34
N SER A 694 7.90 27.09 -30.84
CA SER A 694 7.96 25.91 -31.69
C SER A 694 7.70 24.64 -30.88
N ARG A 695 6.96 23.68 -31.47
CA ARG A 695 6.68 22.38 -30.84
C ARG A 695 7.97 21.65 -30.46
N ALA A 696 8.96 21.63 -31.36
CA ALA A 696 10.27 21.03 -31.10
C ALA A 696 11.02 21.70 -29.93
N GLY A 697 10.93 23.04 -29.81
CA GLY A 697 11.52 23.76 -28.70
C GLY A 697 10.89 23.40 -27.35
N LEU A 698 9.57 23.21 -27.32
CA LEU A 698 8.82 22.85 -26.11
C LEU A 698 9.20 21.45 -25.60
N LEU A 699 9.35 20.48 -26.51
CA LEU A 699 9.80 19.13 -26.17
C LEU A 699 11.26 19.12 -25.69
N ARG A 700 12.13 19.87 -26.37
CA ARG A 700 13.56 19.96 -26.00
C ARG A 700 13.71 20.51 -24.58
N LEU A 701 13.07 21.63 -24.28
CA LEU A 701 13.12 22.23 -22.93
C LEU A 701 12.47 21.31 -21.90
N GLY A 702 11.39 20.62 -22.27
CA GLY A 702 10.74 19.62 -21.41
C GLY A 702 11.69 18.51 -20.98
N ARG A 703 12.45 17.93 -21.94
CA ARG A 703 13.49 16.93 -21.64
C ARG A 703 14.57 17.47 -20.69
N THR A 704 15.08 18.68 -20.95
CA THR A 704 16.12 19.30 -20.12
C THR A 704 15.69 19.52 -18.67
N VAL A 705 14.43 19.88 -18.44
CA VAL A 705 13.92 20.21 -17.10
C VAL A 705 13.39 18.97 -16.37
N TYR A 706 12.98 17.94 -17.09
CA TYR A 706 12.33 16.75 -16.54
C TYR A 706 13.10 16.06 -15.42
N PRO A 707 14.43 15.83 -15.48
CA PRO A 707 15.16 15.15 -14.41
C PRO A 707 15.04 15.81 -13.03
N PHE A 708 14.85 17.14 -12.98
CA PHE A 708 14.65 17.87 -11.72
C PHE A 708 13.23 17.64 -11.17
N LEU A 709 12.23 17.75 -12.04
CA LEU A 709 10.84 17.47 -11.69
C LEU A 709 10.66 16.00 -11.28
N GLN A 710 11.33 15.08 -11.99
CA GLN A 710 11.30 13.65 -11.70
C GLN A 710 11.86 13.35 -10.31
N ALA A 711 13.00 13.93 -9.96
CA ALA A 711 13.63 13.74 -8.66
C ALA A 711 12.83 14.38 -7.51
N GLU A 712 12.19 15.53 -7.76
CA GLU A 712 11.39 16.25 -6.77
C GLU A 712 10.00 15.64 -6.55
N LEU A 713 9.37 15.12 -7.61
CA LEU A 713 7.98 14.65 -7.60
C LEU A 713 7.84 13.13 -7.78
N PHE A 714 8.94 12.38 -7.82
CA PHE A 714 8.96 10.92 -8.02
C PHE A 714 8.15 10.49 -9.26
N LEU A 715 8.46 11.07 -10.42
CA LEU A 715 7.75 10.78 -11.67
C LEU A 715 8.25 9.46 -12.32
N PRO A 716 7.35 8.64 -12.91
CA PRO A 716 7.67 7.28 -13.37
C PRO A 716 8.35 7.24 -14.74
N TRP A 717 8.25 8.30 -15.52
CA TRP A 717 8.61 8.26 -16.94
C TRP A 717 10.11 8.44 -17.16
N SER A 718 10.60 7.94 -18.29
CA SER A 718 11.85 8.42 -18.89
C SER A 718 11.65 9.81 -19.51
N GLU A 719 12.75 10.48 -19.89
CA GLU A 719 12.71 11.77 -20.59
C GLU A 719 11.90 11.70 -21.90
N ASP A 720 12.01 10.60 -22.66
CA ASP A 720 11.27 10.43 -23.91
C ASP A 720 9.78 10.14 -23.69
N GLN A 721 9.45 9.32 -22.68
CA GLN A 721 8.06 9.12 -22.28
C GLN A 721 7.42 10.42 -21.76
N PHE A 722 8.19 11.28 -21.07
CA PHE A 722 7.70 12.59 -20.67
C PHE A 722 7.48 13.51 -21.88
N ALA A 723 8.38 13.48 -22.88
CA ALA A 723 8.19 14.21 -24.13
C ALA A 723 6.95 13.74 -24.89
N GLU A 724 6.69 12.42 -24.96
CA GLU A 724 5.46 11.86 -25.53
C GLU A 724 4.22 12.35 -24.76
N ARG A 725 4.31 12.43 -23.43
CA ARG A 725 3.22 12.95 -22.60
C ARG A 725 2.97 14.44 -22.84
N ILE A 726 4.01 15.23 -23.12
CA ILE A 726 3.89 16.62 -23.55
C ILE A 726 3.18 16.69 -24.91
N GLU A 727 3.54 15.84 -25.88
CA GLU A 727 2.86 15.76 -27.19
C GLU A 727 1.35 15.54 -27.03
N ARG A 728 0.95 14.51 -26.28
CA ARG A 728 -0.48 14.23 -26.01
C ARG A 728 -1.18 15.39 -25.28
N THR A 729 -0.46 16.07 -24.40
CA THR A 729 -0.97 17.25 -23.68
C THR A 729 -1.24 18.40 -24.65
N ILE A 730 -0.35 18.63 -25.62
CA ILE A 730 -0.51 19.66 -26.64
C ILE A 730 -1.77 19.39 -27.47
N GLU A 731 -2.01 18.15 -27.85
CA GLU A 731 -3.21 17.75 -28.62
C GLU A 731 -4.50 18.09 -27.87
N VAL A 732 -4.57 17.76 -26.57
CA VAL A 732 -5.70 18.12 -25.72
C VAL A 732 -5.84 19.64 -25.62
N PHE A 733 -4.74 20.37 -25.39
CA PHE A 733 -4.78 21.83 -25.28
C PHE A 733 -5.23 22.51 -26.57
N VAL A 734 -4.86 21.99 -27.73
CA VAL A 734 -5.30 22.51 -29.03
C VAL A 734 -6.79 22.24 -29.24
N ARG A 735 -7.24 21.02 -28.94
CA ARG A 735 -8.65 20.64 -29.09
C ARG A 735 -9.57 21.42 -28.15
N GLU A 736 -9.12 21.69 -26.93
CA GLU A 736 -9.84 22.51 -25.94
C GLU A 736 -9.70 24.03 -26.18
N GLY A 737 -9.03 24.45 -27.27
CA GLY A 737 -8.86 25.86 -27.62
C GLY A 737 -7.91 26.65 -26.71
N LEU A 738 -7.21 25.99 -25.80
CA LEU A 738 -6.20 26.62 -24.93
C LEU A 738 -4.95 27.05 -25.73
N LEU A 739 -4.62 26.27 -26.76
CA LEU A 739 -3.57 26.56 -27.73
C LEU A 739 -4.11 26.49 -29.15
N LEU A 740 -3.42 27.17 -30.07
CA LEU A 740 -3.66 27.17 -31.49
C LEU A 740 -2.43 26.64 -32.20
N GLN A 741 -2.63 25.80 -33.21
CA GLN A 741 -1.56 25.33 -34.07
C GLN A 741 -1.49 26.21 -35.33
N LEU A 742 -0.34 26.85 -35.53
CA LEU A 742 -0.04 27.66 -36.71
C LEU A 742 0.93 26.86 -37.59
N ALA A 743 0.59 26.69 -38.86
CA ALA A 743 1.50 26.15 -39.85
C ALA A 743 2.44 27.27 -40.34
N GLU A 744 3.75 27.10 -40.15
CA GLU A 744 4.80 27.93 -40.74
C GLU A 744 5.73 27.02 -41.57
N ASP A 745 6.42 27.59 -42.57
CA ASP A 745 7.22 26.86 -43.56
C ASP A 745 8.36 26.00 -42.93
N ASP A 746 8.81 26.32 -41.71
CA ASP A 746 9.88 25.64 -40.96
C ASP A 746 9.39 24.75 -39.79
N GLY A 747 8.07 24.49 -39.69
CA GLY A 747 7.49 23.54 -38.73
C GLY A 747 6.26 24.05 -37.96
N SER A 748 5.68 23.20 -37.12
CA SER A 748 4.48 23.56 -36.35
C SER A 748 4.80 24.50 -35.19
N VAL A 749 4.29 25.73 -35.25
CA VAL A 749 4.34 26.70 -34.15
C VAL A 749 3.05 26.64 -33.36
N LEU A 750 3.17 26.63 -32.04
CA LEU A 750 2.05 26.70 -31.11
C LEU A 750 1.91 28.14 -30.62
N ALA A 751 0.66 28.60 -30.49
CA ALA A 751 0.35 29.92 -29.99
C ALA A 751 -0.83 29.89 -29.02
N ARG A 752 -0.77 30.68 -27.95
CA ARG A 752 -1.98 30.94 -27.15
C ARG A 752 -2.82 32.07 -27.74
N ASN A 753 -4.11 32.13 -27.38
CA ASN A 753 -5.01 33.18 -27.83
C ASN A 753 -4.54 34.60 -27.39
N THR A 754 -4.96 35.62 -28.14
CA THR A 754 -4.70 37.04 -27.84
C THR A 754 -5.82 37.61 -26.98
N GLY A 755 -5.46 38.38 -25.94
CA GLY A 755 -6.41 39.03 -25.03
C GLY A 755 -6.50 38.35 -23.66
N GLN A 756 -7.49 38.77 -22.87
CA GLN A 756 -7.84 38.18 -21.58
C GLN A 756 -9.10 37.30 -21.73
N THR A 757 -9.00 36.26 -22.56
CA THR A 757 -10.10 35.29 -22.73
C THR A 757 -10.09 34.25 -21.62
N ASP A 758 -11.20 33.55 -21.44
CA ASP A 758 -11.34 32.52 -20.42
C ASP A 758 -10.34 31.36 -20.64
N GLU A 759 -10.00 31.04 -21.89
CA GLU A 759 -8.99 30.03 -22.22
C GLU A 759 -7.60 30.44 -21.72
N VAL A 760 -7.24 31.72 -21.86
CA VAL A 760 -5.97 32.25 -21.36
C VAL A 760 -5.94 32.22 -19.84
N PHE A 761 -7.06 32.51 -19.19
CA PHE A 761 -7.22 32.38 -17.75
C PHE A 761 -7.04 30.93 -17.27
N ARG A 762 -7.77 29.98 -17.87
CA ARG A 762 -7.68 28.54 -17.54
C ARG A 762 -6.29 27.98 -17.80
N LEU A 763 -5.65 28.36 -18.90
CA LEU A 763 -4.27 27.98 -19.20
C LEU A 763 -3.30 28.53 -18.14
N ARG A 764 -3.46 29.80 -17.74
CA ARG A 764 -2.65 30.38 -16.65
C ARG A 764 -2.86 29.61 -15.34
N ALA A 765 -4.09 29.25 -15.03
CA ALA A 765 -4.44 28.50 -13.83
C ALA A 765 -3.70 27.16 -13.75
N ILE A 766 -3.68 26.40 -14.85
CA ILE A 766 -2.95 25.13 -14.96
C ILE A 766 -1.44 25.33 -14.78
N GLY A 767 -0.86 26.37 -15.39
CA GLY A 767 0.58 26.64 -15.29
C GLY A 767 1.03 27.01 -13.88
N HIS A 768 0.15 27.62 -13.07
CA HIS A 768 0.52 28.09 -11.74
C HIS A 768 1.02 26.95 -10.81
N SER A 769 0.57 25.70 -11.03
CA SER A 769 0.92 24.57 -10.18
C SER A 769 2.43 24.27 -10.15
N LEU A 770 3.18 24.50 -11.23
CA LEU A 770 4.64 24.29 -11.29
C LEU A 770 5.47 25.58 -11.18
N GLN A 771 4.84 26.74 -11.22
CA GLN A 771 5.53 28.02 -11.27
C GLN A 771 6.54 28.18 -10.11
N GLN A 772 6.12 27.85 -8.89
CA GLN A 772 6.96 27.95 -7.70
C GLN A 772 8.19 27.03 -7.74
N ALA A 773 8.11 25.87 -8.41
CA ALA A 773 9.27 24.99 -8.58
C ALA A 773 10.33 25.65 -9.47
N PHE A 774 9.91 26.24 -10.59
CA PHE A 774 10.83 26.93 -11.50
C PHE A 774 11.43 28.20 -10.89
N GLU A 775 10.65 28.92 -10.09
CA GLU A 775 11.16 30.05 -9.31
C GLU A 775 12.28 29.60 -8.36
N ARG A 776 12.10 28.49 -7.64
CA ARG A 776 13.16 27.93 -6.77
C ARG A 776 14.39 27.52 -7.56
N TYR A 777 14.22 26.85 -8.70
CA TYR A 777 15.35 26.45 -9.55
C TYR A 777 16.14 27.66 -10.05
N TYR A 778 15.42 28.72 -10.46
CA TYR A 778 16.04 29.96 -10.90
C TYR A 778 16.74 30.71 -9.76
N ILE A 779 16.18 30.74 -8.56
CA ILE A 779 16.87 31.29 -7.38
C ILE A 779 18.19 30.58 -7.17
N ALA A 780 18.20 29.24 -7.18
CA ALA A 780 19.43 28.47 -6.98
C ALA A 780 20.51 28.75 -8.02
N ILE A 781 20.11 28.84 -9.29
CA ILE A 781 21.04 29.13 -10.37
C ILE A 781 21.50 30.59 -10.36
N SER A 782 20.60 31.54 -10.14
CA SER A 782 20.92 32.97 -10.01
C SER A 782 21.92 33.23 -8.88
N VAL A 783 21.70 32.64 -7.71
CA VAL A 783 22.64 32.77 -6.57
C VAL A 783 23.99 32.13 -6.91
N LEU A 784 24.01 30.95 -7.53
CA LEU A 784 25.25 30.27 -7.90
C LEU A 784 26.04 31.07 -8.96
N VAL A 785 25.38 31.50 -10.05
CA VAL A 785 26.00 32.24 -11.15
C VAL A 785 26.48 33.62 -10.70
N LYS A 786 25.68 34.36 -9.91
CA LYS A 786 26.04 35.69 -9.41
C LYS A 786 27.31 35.68 -8.55
N ASN A 787 27.53 34.60 -7.80
CA ASN A 787 28.72 34.45 -6.96
C ASN A 787 29.94 33.93 -7.72
N GLY A 788 29.75 33.35 -8.90
CA GLY A 788 30.82 32.80 -9.73
C GLY A 788 31.28 31.39 -9.30
N PRO A 789 32.00 30.69 -10.19
CA PRO A 789 32.46 29.32 -9.94
C PRO A 789 33.50 29.27 -8.81
N GLY A 790 33.47 28.20 -8.01
CA GLY A 790 34.45 27.92 -6.94
C GLY A 790 34.30 28.78 -5.68
N LYS A 791 33.20 29.53 -5.52
CA LYS A 791 32.98 30.41 -4.35
C LYS A 791 32.10 29.80 -3.27
N LEU A 792 31.03 29.11 -3.67
CA LEU A 792 30.02 28.58 -2.75
C LEU A 792 30.10 27.07 -2.61
N GLY A 793 30.06 26.54 -1.39
CA GLY A 793 29.78 25.13 -1.13
C GLY A 793 28.28 24.82 -1.25
N ALA A 794 27.93 23.54 -1.35
CA ALA A 794 26.52 23.12 -1.49
C ALA A 794 25.64 23.57 -0.31
N GLY A 795 26.14 23.49 0.93
CA GLY A 795 25.39 23.91 2.12
C GLY A 795 25.25 25.44 2.24
N GLU A 796 26.24 26.20 1.77
CA GLU A 796 26.19 27.67 1.71
C GLU A 796 25.15 28.12 0.68
N LEU A 797 25.20 27.54 -0.53
CA LEU A 797 24.21 27.80 -1.57
C LEU A 797 22.79 27.49 -1.08
N GLU A 798 22.58 26.33 -0.46
CA GLU A 798 21.30 25.94 0.15
C GLU A 798 20.77 27.01 1.12
N SER A 799 21.63 27.56 1.97
CA SER A 799 21.26 28.60 2.95
C SER A 799 20.94 29.94 2.28
N LEU A 800 21.74 30.37 1.31
CA LEU A 800 21.52 31.62 0.59
C LEU A 800 20.24 31.59 -0.25
N CYS A 801 19.94 30.45 -0.89
CA CYS A 801 18.69 30.24 -1.62
C CYS A 801 17.46 30.35 -0.70
N GLN A 802 17.53 29.76 0.49
CA GLN A 802 16.46 29.85 1.48
C GLN A 802 16.21 31.31 1.90
N GLN A 803 17.28 32.07 2.19
CA GLN A 803 17.17 33.49 2.55
C GLN A 803 16.61 34.35 1.40
N ALA A 804 17.05 34.10 0.17
CA ALA A 804 16.54 34.78 -1.01
C ALA A 804 15.04 34.51 -1.21
N ALA A 805 14.61 33.25 -1.07
CA ALA A 805 13.22 32.85 -1.17
C ALA A 805 12.35 33.47 -0.06
N GLN A 806 12.82 33.49 1.19
CA GLN A 806 12.13 34.17 2.30
C GLN A 806 11.95 35.66 2.02
N ARG A 807 13.00 36.34 1.57
CA ARG A 807 12.94 37.76 1.23
C ARG A 807 11.99 38.03 0.06
N LEU A 808 11.97 37.16 -0.96
CA LEU A 808 11.05 37.29 -2.08
C LEU A 808 9.58 37.13 -1.64
N SER A 809 9.30 36.16 -0.75
CA SER A 809 7.96 35.97 -0.20
C SER A 809 7.48 37.17 0.62
N LEU A 810 8.38 37.86 1.33
CA LEU A 810 8.00 39.08 2.07
C LEU A 810 7.65 40.25 1.13
N LEU A 811 8.12 40.22 -0.13
CA LEU A 811 8.00 41.34 -1.07
C LEU A 811 6.82 41.20 -2.06
N TYR A 812 6.41 39.98 -2.46
CA TYR A 812 5.52 39.79 -3.63
C TYR A 812 4.20 39.05 -3.39
N ALA A 813 4.01 38.35 -2.28
CA ALA A 813 2.76 37.73 -1.80
C ALA A 813 3.09 36.66 -0.73
N PRO A 814 2.14 36.21 0.11
CA PRO A 814 2.32 35.00 0.89
C PRO A 814 2.66 33.83 -0.05
N ALA A 815 3.93 33.45 -0.10
CA ALA A 815 4.36 32.30 -0.88
C ALA A 815 3.89 31.03 -0.17
N ALA A 816 3.59 29.99 -0.96
CA ALA A 816 3.30 28.70 -0.37
C ALA A 816 4.51 28.24 0.48
N PRO A 817 4.29 27.60 1.64
CA PRO A 817 5.37 27.28 2.60
C PRO A 817 6.55 26.50 2.02
N GLU A 818 6.32 25.68 0.99
CA GLU A 818 7.34 24.95 0.25
C GLU A 818 8.33 25.85 -0.51
N PHE A 819 8.00 27.12 -0.74
CA PHE A 819 8.83 28.04 -1.50
C PHE A 819 10.21 28.27 -0.86
N PHE A 820 10.27 28.27 0.47
CA PHE A 820 11.50 28.42 1.25
C PHE A 820 11.96 27.12 1.92
N ASP A 821 11.47 25.96 1.45
CA ASP A 821 11.87 24.66 1.98
C ASP A 821 13.31 24.34 1.58
N LYS A 822 14.17 24.31 2.59
CA LYS A 822 15.60 24.02 2.48
C LYS A 822 15.90 22.66 1.83
N THR A 823 15.02 21.67 2.05
CA THR A 823 15.20 20.31 1.53
C THR A 823 15.00 20.22 0.02
N LEU A 824 14.11 21.05 -0.54
CA LEU A 824 13.89 21.13 -1.99
C LEU A 824 15.09 21.73 -2.71
N PHE A 825 15.69 22.80 -2.16
CA PHE A 825 16.94 23.35 -2.69
C PHE A 825 18.07 22.33 -2.65
N ARG A 826 18.21 21.58 -1.55
CA ARG A 826 19.20 20.51 -1.44
C ARG A 826 19.02 19.44 -2.52
N GLY A 827 17.78 18.98 -2.72
CA GLY A 827 17.46 17.98 -3.75
C GLY A 827 17.80 18.48 -5.15
N PHE A 828 17.47 19.74 -5.46
CA PHE A 828 17.83 20.36 -6.73
C PHE A 828 19.36 20.46 -6.95
N ILE A 829 20.11 20.93 -5.94
CA ILE A 829 21.58 21.03 -6.00
C ILE A 829 22.21 19.63 -6.15
N GLN A 830 21.68 18.62 -5.46
CA GLN A 830 22.12 17.24 -5.63
C GLN A 830 21.88 16.76 -7.06
N LYS A 831 20.71 17.08 -7.64
CA LYS A 831 20.41 16.70 -9.02
C LYS A 831 21.31 17.39 -10.04
N LEU A 832 21.64 18.66 -9.84
CA LEU A 832 22.66 19.37 -10.65
C LEU A 832 24.00 18.63 -10.65
N ARG A 833 24.40 18.07 -9.50
CA ARG A 833 25.64 17.30 -9.37
C ARG A 833 25.56 15.94 -10.07
N GLU A 834 24.46 15.23 -9.91
CA GLU A 834 24.23 13.96 -10.61
C GLU A 834 24.28 14.13 -12.13
N LEU A 835 23.71 15.22 -12.65
CA LEU A 835 23.73 15.58 -14.07
C LEU A 835 25.06 16.20 -14.53
N LYS A 836 26.04 16.35 -13.63
CA LYS A 836 27.35 16.98 -13.92
C LYS A 836 27.24 18.40 -14.52
N LEU A 837 26.22 19.14 -14.09
CA LEU A 837 26.08 20.58 -14.37
C LEU A 837 26.86 21.42 -13.35
N VAL A 838 27.07 20.86 -12.16
CA VAL A 838 27.87 21.46 -11.09
C VAL A 838 28.68 20.35 -10.42
N TRP A 839 29.93 20.60 -10.05
CA TRP A 839 30.77 19.63 -9.33
C TRP A 839 31.63 20.33 -8.26
N PRO A 840 32.01 19.64 -7.17
CA PRO A 840 32.90 20.20 -6.17
C PRO A 840 34.35 20.28 -6.70
N ASP A 841 35.06 21.34 -6.35
CA ASP A 841 36.52 21.45 -6.46
C ASP A 841 37.23 20.80 -5.25
N GLU A 842 38.55 20.97 -5.18
CA GLU A 842 39.40 20.47 -4.07
C GLU A 842 38.97 21.00 -2.69
N ASN A 843 38.36 22.19 -2.64
CA ASN A 843 37.86 22.83 -1.42
C ASN A 843 36.37 22.56 -1.17
N SER A 844 35.76 21.61 -1.89
CA SER A 844 34.32 21.33 -1.86
C SER A 844 33.43 22.53 -2.25
N LYS A 845 33.97 23.49 -2.99
CA LYS A 845 33.24 24.61 -3.60
C LYS A 845 32.74 24.21 -4.97
N LEU A 846 31.56 24.72 -5.33
CA LEU A 846 30.84 24.32 -6.53
C LEU A 846 31.38 25.07 -7.75
N VAL A 847 31.83 24.31 -8.75
CA VAL A 847 32.26 24.78 -10.07
C VAL A 847 31.22 24.35 -11.10
N PHE A 848 31.03 25.16 -12.14
CA PHE A 848 30.10 24.94 -13.25
C PHE A 848 30.70 25.52 -14.53
N ASP A 849 30.18 25.09 -15.68
CA ASP A 849 30.58 25.59 -17.01
C ASP A 849 29.46 26.37 -17.70
N GLU A 850 29.70 26.80 -18.94
CA GLU A 850 28.78 27.60 -19.76
C GLU A 850 27.40 26.93 -19.98
N ARG A 851 27.26 25.61 -19.77
CA ARG A 851 25.97 24.93 -19.90
C ARG A 851 24.97 25.42 -18.86
N LEU A 852 25.44 25.84 -17.69
CA LEU A 852 24.57 26.43 -16.67
C LEU A 852 24.09 27.84 -17.06
N ASP A 853 24.93 28.61 -17.76
CA ASP A 853 24.57 29.93 -18.29
C ASP A 853 23.51 29.83 -19.41
N ALA A 854 23.61 28.81 -20.26
CA ALA A 854 22.58 28.51 -21.25
C ALA A 854 21.23 28.19 -20.57
N TRP A 855 21.26 27.44 -19.47
CA TRP A 855 20.06 27.13 -18.70
C TRP A 855 19.45 28.37 -18.04
N ALA A 856 20.27 29.26 -17.48
CA ALA A 856 19.82 30.55 -16.95
C ALA A 856 19.16 31.41 -18.04
N LYS A 857 19.68 31.38 -19.28
CA LYS A 857 19.07 32.04 -20.44
C LYS A 857 17.72 31.41 -20.81
N ASP A 858 17.59 30.08 -20.73
CA ASP A 858 16.35 29.36 -21.05
C ASP A 858 15.25 29.53 -19.99
N ALA A 859 15.61 29.86 -18.74
CA ALA A 859 14.63 30.23 -17.71
C ALA A 859 13.75 31.42 -18.11
N LYS A 860 14.17 32.20 -19.11
CA LYS A 860 13.37 33.30 -19.65
C LYS A 860 12.05 32.88 -20.27
N PHE A 861 11.96 31.62 -20.72
CA PHE A 861 10.75 31.07 -21.31
C PHE A 861 9.70 30.73 -20.24
N ILE A 862 10.11 30.53 -18.99
CA ILE A 862 9.23 30.04 -17.93
C ILE A 862 8.88 31.18 -16.97
N LEU A 863 9.86 32.00 -16.57
CA LEU A 863 9.67 33.05 -15.56
C LEU A 863 9.50 34.42 -16.20
N GLY A 864 8.63 35.26 -15.65
CA GLY A 864 8.39 36.62 -16.13
C GLY A 864 9.61 37.53 -15.95
N ARG A 865 9.76 38.55 -16.80
CA ARG A 865 10.92 39.47 -16.76
C ARG A 865 11.06 40.18 -15.41
N GLU A 866 9.95 40.65 -14.84
CA GLU A 866 9.93 41.33 -13.55
C GLU A 866 10.43 40.41 -12.43
N LEU A 867 9.93 39.17 -12.40
CA LEU A 867 10.31 38.20 -11.40
C LEU A 867 11.80 37.81 -11.50
N ARG A 868 12.31 37.61 -12.71
CA ARG A 868 13.74 37.32 -12.92
C ARG A 868 14.63 38.46 -12.42
N HIS A 869 14.31 39.70 -12.80
CA HIS A 869 15.05 40.89 -12.36
C HIS A 869 14.99 41.07 -10.83
N THR A 870 13.83 40.80 -10.24
CA THR A 870 13.68 40.80 -8.78
C THR A 870 14.55 39.74 -8.13
N ILE A 871 14.53 38.50 -8.62
CA ILE A 871 15.35 37.41 -8.07
C ILE A 871 16.83 37.77 -8.18
N GLU A 872 17.30 38.32 -9.30
CA GLU A 872 18.69 38.78 -9.48
C GLU A 872 19.09 39.87 -8.49
N ARG A 873 18.18 40.83 -8.25
CA ARG A 873 18.38 41.92 -7.28
C ARG A 873 18.39 41.43 -5.83
N VAL A 874 17.54 40.46 -5.50
CA VAL A 874 17.39 39.90 -4.16
C VAL A 874 18.44 38.83 -3.86
N SER A 875 19.00 38.19 -4.89
CA SER A 875 20.04 37.14 -4.77
C SER A 875 21.25 37.68 -4.00
N PRO A 876 21.59 37.10 -2.83
CA PRO A 876 22.69 37.57 -2.00
C PRO A 876 24.05 37.28 -2.64
N GLU A 877 25.01 38.15 -2.37
CA GLU A 877 26.44 37.91 -2.60
C GLU A 877 27.04 37.26 -1.34
N ALA A 878 27.95 36.31 -1.53
CA ALA A 878 28.73 35.74 -0.45
C ALA A 878 29.54 36.87 0.21
N ALA A 879 29.55 36.91 1.54
CA ALA A 879 30.38 37.87 2.27
C ALA A 879 31.84 37.71 1.81
N LYS A 880 32.47 38.81 1.39
CA LYS A 880 33.91 38.80 1.08
C LYS A 880 34.66 38.43 2.36
N VAL A 881 35.56 37.45 2.27
CA VAL A 881 36.54 37.20 3.33
C VAL A 881 37.42 38.45 3.39
N GLU A 882 37.40 39.19 4.50
CA GLU A 882 38.37 40.26 4.73
C GLU A 882 39.77 39.65 4.69
N GLU A 883 40.59 40.10 3.74
CA GLU A 883 42.01 39.75 3.75
C GLU A 883 42.62 40.25 5.05
N PRO A 884 43.38 39.43 5.79
CA PRO A 884 44.06 39.90 6.98
C PRO A 884 44.93 41.09 6.60
N PRO A 885 44.95 42.17 7.41
CA PRO A 885 45.71 43.36 7.07
C PRO A 885 47.17 42.96 6.85
N VAL A 886 47.71 43.35 5.69
CA VAL A 886 49.13 43.23 5.37
C VAL A 886 49.91 43.88 6.52
N PRO A 887 50.88 43.21 7.15
CA PRO A 887 51.72 43.83 8.15
C PRO A 887 52.38 45.06 7.51
N GLN A 888 52.13 46.24 8.08
CA GLN A 888 52.95 47.41 7.78
C GLN A 888 54.27 47.21 8.52
N ASP A 889 55.36 47.03 7.76
CA ASP A 889 56.73 47.11 8.26
C ASP A 889 57.06 48.51 8.81
#